data_AF-A0A368Z0H5-F1
#
_entry.id   AF-A0A368Z0H5-F1
#
_cell.length_a   1.000
_cell.length_b   1.000
_cell.length_c   1.000
_cell.angle_alpha   90.00
_cell.angle_beta   90.00
_cell.angle_gamma   90.00
#
_symmetry.space_group_name_H-M   'P 1'
#
loop_
_entity.id
_entity.type
_entity.pdbx_description
1 polymer ?
#
loop_
_entity_poly.entity_id
_entity_poly.type
_entity_poly.pdbx_seq_one_letter_code
_entity_poly.pdbx_strand_id
1 'polypeptide(L)'
;MNFRYLLLVPVIALAACDSSDSSAPPVQTSDSTFADAANAQLAALGDKVASLNAKLAESDAKFDQLNGRIGSTDAGIGAVTAQIDALAAQVKGLGDSANSASATILRLSGDGAGNPGEIARATDGLARLIGEKADPATITGAEKRLDDLKKELQNATTVLGNAQGRLAALTGEGTADEPGIAKLTRLLAALDSTDDSGAIQKAGIKLTGLTEDASKIAGILDDAERRLAKLKGDGTDKNPGEIAATQARLKTLEESIATAKAELAALEGDGTQAGKIAKARDEIAGLTKAINGLTETLRLQTARAKGLDLKAQEKFAEAALAFKEAGMAPDAADMFKAAGMREEAADMYSRAGMDEEAYTLYAPADYVLQDKTKYDDGKSASLDPKDVDERPAVKRHKMTLDGKTFWFTASTGHLIAYAPKDNTDAQASIFYTAYTRDDLPRENRPVTFVFNGGPGSSSIWLHMAAWGPQRIEMNSPAVAPDAAEKQPENLPLTDNAESLLDETDLVFIDPPGTGYSQAIAPHVNKDFWGVQVDADVLFQYIKHYVNLNQRQSSPKYLYGESYGGGIRAPILSRMMVEAGTGAYDPDPFGKKTIALSGSVFHSPVFDYGTMCEQYAGPACWTLFPTYAMTHKAYAAADTGTKLDIAPPYLDNLREFTLEKHLPVVRRFMLPLLVPSLKASWDSYAESSEGRAHFESAEAYTGVAAAAWKRLMIMPFSIVPARFFESTDYYGSFMGSFKPGYRLNIYDSRMHVKGGEEWDFDTYKPYDFNFYEHKAFHNVFTRYLTEYLNYTNGSYYQQLRLDADGINGQWIWKSGTKEERTTTTTLPDIATALAADPSVKYLAVHGYYDTVTPFYATEWNLVKSRLKDRIPVKNYHGGHMIYYSDDARVALKTDVADFYKAPPVAIAPPVRATGAPATPPAAAVPALTLH
;
A
#
# COMPACT_ATOMS: atom_id res chain seq x y z
N MET A 1 13.61 -10.06 -32.66
CA MET A 1 12.38 -10.61 -33.27
C MET A 1 12.75 -11.77 -34.18
N ASN A 2 12.18 -12.95 -33.91
CA ASN A 2 11.87 -14.10 -34.79
C ASN A 2 12.89 -14.57 -35.85
N PHE A 3 13.64 -15.65 -35.54
CA PHE A 3 13.93 -16.78 -36.46
C PHE A 3 14.73 -17.89 -35.71
N ARG A 4 14.16 -18.53 -34.68
CA ARG A 4 14.84 -19.66 -34.00
C ARG A 4 13.99 -20.87 -33.61
N TYR A 5 12.78 -21.02 -34.13
CA TYR A 5 11.96 -22.22 -33.83
C TYR A 5 11.14 -22.74 -35.02
N LEU A 6 11.76 -22.99 -36.17
CA LEU A 6 11.04 -23.64 -37.28
C LEU A 6 11.86 -24.59 -38.16
N LEU A 7 13.00 -25.11 -37.68
CA LEU A 7 13.79 -26.13 -38.42
C LEU A 7 14.43 -27.21 -37.53
N LEU A 8 13.84 -27.53 -36.37
CA LEU A 8 14.37 -28.54 -35.44
C LEU A 8 13.37 -29.66 -35.12
N VAL A 9 12.59 -30.06 -36.13
CA VAL A 9 11.65 -31.19 -36.03
C VAL A 9 11.92 -32.35 -37.01
N PRO A 10 12.72 -32.23 -38.11
CA PRO A 10 13.10 -33.43 -38.88
C PRO A 10 14.47 -34.04 -38.51
N VAL A 11 15.26 -33.45 -37.60
CA VAL A 11 16.64 -33.91 -37.34
C VAL A 11 16.78 -34.81 -36.08
N ILE A 12 15.79 -34.82 -35.19
CA ILE A 12 15.80 -35.70 -34.00
C ILE A 12 15.13 -37.07 -34.28
N ALA A 13 14.44 -37.24 -35.41
CA ALA A 13 13.81 -38.50 -35.79
C ALA A 13 14.73 -39.53 -36.50
N LEU A 14 16.05 -39.26 -36.61
CA LEU A 14 17.03 -40.16 -37.23
C LEU A 14 18.21 -40.54 -36.33
N ALA A 15 18.20 -40.17 -35.05
CA ALA A 15 19.24 -40.52 -34.07
C ALA A 15 18.73 -41.43 -32.93
N ALA A 16 17.68 -42.21 -33.19
CA ALA A 16 17.14 -43.20 -32.25
C ALA A 16 16.72 -44.48 -33.00
N CYS A 17 17.69 -45.12 -33.66
CA CYS A 17 17.65 -46.54 -34.01
C CYS A 17 19.10 -47.01 -34.12
N ASP A 18 19.79 -47.04 -32.97
CA ASP A 18 20.98 -47.86 -32.81
C ASP A 18 20.59 -49.02 -31.87
N SER A 19 19.81 -49.94 -32.43
CA SER A 19 19.58 -51.25 -31.85
C SER A 19 20.32 -52.26 -32.72
N SER A 20 21.35 -52.86 -32.13
CA SER A 20 22.05 -54.02 -32.61
C SER A 20 21.09 -55.12 -33.05
N ASP A 21 20.86 -55.26 -34.37
CA ASP A 21 20.54 -56.56 -34.94
C ASP A 21 21.03 -56.64 -36.38
N SER A 22 21.89 -57.62 -36.64
CA SER A 22 22.64 -57.79 -37.87
C SER A 22 22.04 -58.92 -38.69
N SER A 23 20.93 -58.65 -39.40
CA SER A 23 20.48 -59.53 -40.49
C SER A 23 19.44 -58.86 -41.40
N ALA A 24 19.87 -58.04 -42.36
CA ALA A 24 19.10 -57.77 -43.58
C ALA A 24 20.05 -57.38 -44.74
N PRO A 25 19.83 -57.89 -45.98
CA PRO A 25 20.72 -57.64 -47.11
C PRO A 25 20.48 -56.23 -47.72
N PRO A 26 21.49 -55.60 -48.34
CA PRO A 26 21.37 -54.24 -48.84
C PRO A 26 20.63 -54.23 -50.19
N VAL A 27 19.57 -53.42 -50.27
CA VAL A 27 18.96 -53.03 -51.54
C VAL A 27 19.82 -51.92 -52.15
N GLN A 28 20.48 -52.24 -53.26
CA GLN A 28 21.04 -51.23 -54.16
C GLN A 28 19.91 -50.61 -54.98
N THR A 29 19.76 -49.29 -54.89
CA THR A 29 19.16 -48.51 -55.98
C THR A 29 20.04 -47.33 -56.31
N SER A 30 20.46 -47.31 -57.57
CA SER A 30 21.19 -46.29 -58.29
C SER A 30 20.39 -44.99 -58.41
N ASP A 31 20.85 -43.94 -57.74
CA ASP A 31 20.81 -42.57 -58.26
C ASP A 31 21.74 -41.69 -57.43
N SER A 32 23.05 -41.83 -57.69
CA SER A 32 24.10 -41.12 -56.94
C SER A 32 24.15 -39.63 -57.26
N THR A 33 23.53 -39.15 -58.34
CA THR A 33 23.63 -37.75 -58.77
C THR A 33 22.86 -36.77 -57.90
N PHE A 34 21.72 -37.17 -57.32
CA PHE A 34 20.96 -36.31 -56.41
C PHE A 34 21.54 -36.32 -54.98
N ALA A 35 21.98 -37.49 -54.51
CA ALA A 35 22.64 -37.64 -53.22
C ALA A 35 23.98 -36.88 -53.19
N ASP A 36 24.77 -36.95 -54.25
CA ASP A 36 26.06 -36.25 -54.33
C ASP A 36 25.87 -34.73 -54.44
N ALA A 37 24.86 -34.26 -55.19
CA ALA A 37 24.52 -32.82 -55.25
C ALA A 37 23.97 -32.28 -53.93
N ALA A 38 23.12 -33.06 -53.24
CA ALA A 38 22.59 -32.71 -51.93
C ALA A 38 23.71 -32.70 -50.88
N ASN A 39 24.62 -33.69 -50.89
CA ASN A 39 25.77 -33.75 -49.99
C ASN A 39 26.76 -32.61 -50.26
N ALA A 40 26.99 -32.23 -51.52
CA ALA A 40 27.82 -31.08 -51.87
C ALA A 40 27.20 -29.75 -51.43
N GLN A 41 25.87 -29.59 -51.54
CA GLN A 41 25.17 -28.42 -51.01
C GLN A 41 25.16 -28.40 -49.48
N LEU A 42 25.02 -29.56 -48.83
CA LEU A 42 25.07 -29.69 -47.37
C LEU A 42 26.48 -29.37 -46.84
N ALA A 43 27.53 -29.81 -47.54
CA ALA A 43 28.92 -29.47 -47.22
C ALA A 43 29.18 -27.96 -47.41
N ALA A 44 28.72 -27.37 -48.52
CA ALA A 44 28.84 -25.93 -48.76
C ALA A 44 28.03 -25.08 -47.75
N LEU A 45 26.89 -25.59 -47.27
CA LEU A 45 26.15 -25.00 -46.17
C LEU A 45 26.90 -25.16 -44.84
N GLY A 46 27.49 -26.33 -44.59
CA GLY A 46 28.35 -26.59 -43.43
C GLY A 46 29.53 -25.62 -43.36
N ASP A 47 30.21 -25.39 -44.48
CA ASP A 47 31.33 -24.44 -44.59
C ASP A 47 30.86 -22.99 -44.39
N LYS A 48 29.70 -22.62 -44.93
CA LYS A 48 29.08 -21.30 -44.67
C LYS A 48 28.69 -21.12 -43.21
N VAL A 49 28.13 -22.14 -42.57
CA VAL A 49 27.77 -22.12 -41.14
C VAL A 49 29.04 -22.05 -40.29
N ALA A 50 30.10 -22.79 -40.63
CA ALA A 50 31.38 -22.70 -39.95
C ALA A 50 32.02 -21.31 -40.10
N SER A 51 31.97 -20.72 -41.30
CA SER A 51 32.44 -19.35 -41.57
C SER A 51 31.62 -18.30 -40.81
N LEU A 52 30.28 -18.46 -40.76
CA LEU A 52 29.40 -17.59 -40.00
C LEU A 52 29.62 -17.72 -38.50
N ASN A 53 29.83 -18.94 -37.99
CA ASN A 53 30.15 -19.18 -36.58
C ASN A 53 31.54 -18.63 -36.21
N ALA A 54 32.52 -18.70 -37.11
CA ALA A 54 33.82 -18.08 -36.91
C ALA A 54 33.73 -16.55 -36.88
N LYS A 55 32.93 -15.95 -37.78
CA LYS A 55 32.65 -14.51 -37.78
C LYS A 55 31.82 -14.07 -36.57
N LEU A 56 30.90 -14.92 -36.11
CA LEU A 56 30.14 -14.69 -34.90
C LEU A 56 31.04 -14.74 -33.67
N ALA A 57 31.92 -15.74 -33.56
CA ALA A 57 32.92 -15.81 -32.50
C ALA A 57 33.91 -14.63 -32.54
N GLU A 58 34.28 -14.15 -33.72
CA GLU A 58 35.10 -12.94 -33.87
C GLU A 58 34.33 -11.67 -33.47
N SER A 59 33.04 -11.61 -33.79
CA SER A 59 32.14 -10.52 -33.37
C SER A 59 31.89 -10.54 -31.87
N ASP A 60 31.72 -11.72 -31.27
CA ASP A 60 31.52 -11.92 -29.83
C ASP A 60 32.82 -11.58 -29.09
N ALA A 61 33.98 -12.00 -29.60
CA ALA A 61 35.28 -11.59 -29.05
C ALA A 61 35.52 -10.08 -29.15
N LYS A 62 35.09 -9.44 -30.26
CA LYS A 62 35.12 -7.97 -30.41
C LYS A 62 34.11 -7.29 -29.49
N PHE A 63 32.94 -7.88 -29.27
CA PHE A 63 31.90 -7.39 -28.37
C PHE A 63 32.35 -7.52 -26.91
N ASP A 64 32.99 -8.61 -26.53
CA ASP A 64 33.59 -8.81 -25.22
C ASP A 64 34.79 -7.89 -24.99
N GLN A 65 35.60 -7.64 -26.03
CA GLN A 65 36.65 -6.63 -25.98
C GLN A 65 36.07 -5.21 -25.88
N LEU A 66 34.94 -4.94 -26.54
CA LEU A 66 34.23 -3.67 -26.43
C LEU A 66 33.58 -3.51 -25.05
N ASN A 67 32.94 -4.55 -24.51
CA ASN A 67 32.37 -4.58 -23.17
C ASN A 67 33.45 -4.52 -22.09
N GLY A 68 34.63 -5.08 -22.33
CA GLY A 68 35.80 -4.92 -21.48
C GLY A 68 36.33 -3.49 -21.51
N ARG A 69 36.35 -2.84 -22.68
CA ARG A 69 36.74 -1.43 -22.83
C ARG A 69 35.68 -0.49 -22.24
N ILE A 70 34.40 -0.74 -22.48
CA ILE A 70 33.24 -0.05 -21.91
C ILE A 70 33.25 -0.23 -20.41
N GLY A 71 33.44 -1.44 -19.89
CA GLY A 71 33.58 -1.72 -18.46
C GLY A 71 34.81 -1.04 -17.84
N SER A 72 35.95 -0.96 -18.54
CA SER A 72 37.11 -0.19 -18.06
C SER A 72 36.88 1.33 -18.12
N THR A 73 36.07 1.77 -19.09
CA THR A 73 35.69 3.18 -19.28
C THR A 73 34.60 3.58 -18.31
N ASP A 74 33.65 2.71 -17.97
CA ASP A 74 32.61 2.85 -16.94
C ASP A 74 33.22 2.76 -15.54
N ALA A 75 34.24 1.91 -15.35
CA ALA A 75 35.01 1.90 -14.11
C ALA A 75 35.89 3.15 -13.99
N GLY A 76 36.45 3.65 -15.09
CA GLY A 76 37.19 4.91 -15.15
C GLY A 76 36.29 6.13 -14.95
N ILE A 77 35.11 6.15 -15.57
CA ILE A 77 34.06 7.16 -15.41
C ILE A 77 33.48 7.06 -14.01
N GLY A 78 33.22 5.88 -13.47
CA GLY A 78 32.77 5.68 -12.10
C GLY A 78 33.81 6.13 -11.07
N ALA A 79 35.10 5.90 -11.34
CA ALA A 79 36.19 6.40 -10.50
C ALA A 79 36.33 7.94 -10.60
N VAL A 80 36.16 8.52 -11.78
CA VAL A 80 36.20 9.96 -12.01
C VAL A 80 34.94 10.65 -11.48
N THR A 81 33.77 10.05 -11.61
CA THR A 81 32.48 10.49 -11.03
C THR A 81 32.54 10.41 -9.52
N ALA A 82 33.07 9.33 -8.94
CA ALA A 82 33.29 9.25 -7.50
C ALA A 82 34.32 10.29 -7.02
N GLN A 83 35.37 10.58 -7.80
CA GLN A 83 36.32 11.65 -7.51
C GLN A 83 35.69 13.04 -7.66
N ILE A 84 34.80 13.25 -8.63
CA ILE A 84 34.06 14.51 -8.85
C ILE A 84 32.99 14.71 -7.77
N ASP A 85 32.29 13.67 -7.35
CA ASP A 85 31.29 13.70 -6.27
C ASP A 85 31.98 13.90 -4.92
N ALA A 86 33.14 13.26 -4.70
CA ALA A 86 33.98 13.52 -3.53
C ALA A 86 34.54 14.94 -3.55
N LEU A 87 34.97 15.46 -4.70
CA LEU A 87 35.45 16.83 -4.85
C LEU A 87 34.31 17.84 -4.73
N ALA A 88 33.09 17.53 -5.20
CA ALA A 88 31.90 18.35 -5.06
C ALA A 88 31.39 18.36 -3.62
N ALA A 89 31.46 17.23 -2.91
CA ALA A 89 31.19 17.15 -1.48
C ALA A 89 32.24 17.90 -0.66
N GLN A 90 33.52 17.84 -1.06
CA GLN A 90 34.60 18.63 -0.45
C GLN A 90 34.44 20.12 -0.74
N VAL A 91 34.11 20.52 -1.97
CA VAL A 91 33.86 21.92 -2.35
C VAL A 91 32.59 22.46 -1.71
N LYS A 92 31.55 21.65 -1.56
CA LYS A 92 30.34 21.99 -0.80
C LYS A 92 30.65 22.11 0.69
N GLY A 93 31.43 21.20 1.26
CA GLY A 93 31.92 21.28 2.65
C GLY A 93 32.83 22.49 2.88
N LEU A 94 33.65 22.87 1.90
CA LEU A 94 34.49 24.07 1.90
C LEU A 94 33.66 25.34 1.77
N GLY A 95 32.61 25.34 0.93
CA GLY A 95 31.65 26.42 0.79
C GLY A 95 30.80 26.61 2.05
N ASP A 96 30.34 25.51 2.65
CA ASP A 96 29.58 25.50 3.90
C ASP A 96 30.47 25.93 5.08
N SER A 97 31.75 25.54 5.09
CA SER A 97 32.75 25.97 6.09
C SER A 97 33.20 27.42 5.89
N ALA A 98 33.36 27.87 4.65
CA ALA A 98 33.66 29.26 4.33
C ALA A 98 32.46 30.18 4.63
N ASN A 99 31.24 29.75 4.34
CA ASN A 99 30.00 30.45 4.71
C ASN A 99 29.78 30.43 6.21
N SER A 100 30.11 29.34 6.91
CA SER A 100 30.08 29.28 8.38
C SER A 100 31.16 30.18 9.01
N ALA A 101 32.35 30.26 8.41
CA ALA A 101 33.42 31.17 8.83
C ALA A 101 33.06 32.63 8.54
N SER A 102 32.50 32.94 7.37
CA SER A 102 31.98 34.27 7.01
C SER A 102 30.81 34.67 7.90
N ALA A 103 29.87 33.76 8.19
CA ALA A 103 28.75 34.00 9.12
C ALA A 103 29.24 34.18 10.56
N THR A 104 30.30 33.48 10.96
CA THR A 104 30.94 33.68 12.27
C THR A 104 31.66 35.03 12.33
N ILE A 105 32.34 35.45 11.26
CA ILE A 105 32.99 36.77 11.15
C ILE A 105 31.95 37.89 11.09
N LEU A 106 30.86 37.75 10.33
CA LEU A 106 29.73 38.70 10.27
C LEU A 106 29.00 38.80 11.61
N ARG A 107 28.84 37.68 12.34
CA ARG A 107 28.28 37.67 13.69
C ARG A 107 29.21 38.33 14.72
N LEU A 108 30.52 38.17 14.57
CA LEU A 108 31.54 38.85 15.39
C LEU A 108 31.72 40.34 15.03
N SER A 109 31.36 40.74 13.80
CA SER A 109 31.50 42.11 13.28
C SER A 109 30.22 42.95 13.38
N GLY A 110 29.04 42.31 13.38
CA GLY A 110 27.73 42.97 13.39
C GLY A 110 27.19 43.36 14.77
N ASP A 111 27.64 42.70 15.84
CA ASP A 111 27.13 42.97 17.21
C ASP A 111 27.81 44.15 17.91
N GLY A 112 28.67 44.91 17.23
CA GLY A 112 29.31 46.12 17.78
C GLY A 112 30.22 45.92 19.02
N ALA A 113 30.43 44.67 19.45
CA ALA A 113 31.12 44.30 20.69
C ALA A 113 32.21 43.24 20.50
N GLY A 114 32.74 43.06 19.28
CA GLY A 114 33.87 42.16 19.03
C GLY A 114 35.20 42.76 19.47
N ASN A 115 35.99 42.01 20.26
CA ASN A 115 37.34 42.40 20.67
C ASN A 115 38.23 42.60 19.41
N PRO A 116 38.80 43.80 19.17
CA PRO A 116 39.61 44.09 17.99
C PRO A 116 40.78 43.12 17.79
N GLY A 117 41.31 42.55 18.87
CA GLY A 117 42.38 41.55 18.83
C GLY A 117 41.94 40.16 18.36
N GLU A 118 40.67 39.78 18.54
CA GLU A 118 40.13 38.50 18.04
C GLU A 118 39.72 38.60 16.57
N ILE A 119 39.19 39.74 16.16
CA ILE A 119 38.92 40.06 14.75
C ILE A 119 40.25 40.11 13.99
N ALA A 120 41.28 40.76 14.54
CA ALA A 120 42.61 40.79 13.94
C ALA A 120 43.25 39.39 13.86
N ARG A 121 43.11 38.54 14.90
CA ARG A 121 43.64 37.16 14.87
C ARG A 121 42.88 36.22 13.92
N ALA A 122 41.57 36.37 13.79
CA ALA A 122 40.76 35.62 12.82
C ALA A 122 41.06 36.07 11.38
N THR A 123 41.25 37.38 11.16
CA THR A 123 41.64 37.97 9.87
C THR A 123 43.07 37.59 9.49
N ASP A 124 44.01 37.57 10.44
CA ASP A 124 45.41 37.16 10.24
C ASP A 124 45.55 35.63 10.09
N GLY A 125 44.67 34.85 10.71
CA GLY A 125 44.54 33.41 10.49
C GLY A 125 44.00 33.08 9.09
N LEU A 126 43.01 33.86 8.61
CA LEU A 126 42.47 33.74 7.26
C LEU A 126 43.49 34.17 6.21
N ALA A 127 44.20 35.29 6.41
CA ALA A 127 45.26 35.77 5.50
C ALA A 127 46.42 34.77 5.35
N ARG A 128 46.75 34.02 6.41
CA ARG A 128 47.75 32.93 6.36
C ARG A 128 47.24 31.66 5.67
N LEU A 129 45.92 31.44 5.64
CA LEU A 129 45.26 30.28 5.00
C LEU A 129 45.24 30.37 3.47
N ILE A 130 45.37 31.58 2.89
CA ILE A 130 45.31 31.84 1.44
C ILE A 130 46.61 32.39 0.82
N GLY A 131 47.67 32.56 1.61
CA GLY A 131 49.05 32.68 1.09
C GLY A 131 49.51 34.05 0.57
N GLU A 132 48.84 35.16 0.89
CA GLU A 132 49.33 36.53 0.54
C GLU A 132 49.14 37.55 1.69
N LYS A 133 49.94 38.64 1.65
CA LYS A 133 49.87 39.75 2.62
C LYS A 133 48.60 40.59 2.41
N ALA A 134 47.96 40.96 3.52
CA ALA A 134 46.71 41.70 3.56
C ALA A 134 46.78 43.09 2.87
N ASP A 135 46.04 43.24 1.77
CA ASP A 135 45.62 44.51 1.15
C ASP A 135 44.14 44.40 0.71
N PRO A 136 43.29 45.41 0.94
CA PRO A 136 41.91 45.47 0.43
C PRO A 136 41.72 45.29 -1.10
N ALA A 137 42.76 45.45 -1.93
CA ALA A 137 42.69 45.20 -3.38
C ALA A 137 42.57 43.70 -3.77
N THR A 138 42.79 42.77 -2.82
CA THR A 138 42.86 41.33 -3.08
C THR A 138 41.48 40.63 -3.04
N ILE A 139 40.47 41.23 -2.41
CA ILE A 139 39.10 40.68 -2.37
C ILE A 139 38.46 40.71 -3.77
N THR A 140 38.60 41.83 -4.49
CA THR A 140 38.08 41.98 -5.86
C THR A 140 38.77 41.04 -6.85
N GLY A 141 40.05 40.69 -6.63
CA GLY A 141 40.78 39.72 -7.43
C GLY A 141 40.33 38.27 -7.18
N ALA A 142 40.05 37.93 -5.92
CA ALA A 142 39.53 36.64 -5.51
C ALA A 142 38.07 36.42 -5.94
N GLU A 143 37.21 37.45 -5.83
CA GLU A 143 35.83 37.44 -6.31
C GLU A 143 35.76 37.32 -7.84
N LYS A 144 36.63 38.05 -8.56
CA LYS A 144 36.75 37.94 -10.02
C LYS A 144 37.20 36.53 -10.44
N ARG A 145 38.16 35.94 -9.71
CA ARG A 145 38.62 34.58 -9.99
C ARG A 145 37.55 33.53 -9.69
N LEU A 146 36.74 33.73 -8.65
CA LEU A 146 35.60 32.89 -8.31
C LEU A 146 34.48 32.99 -9.34
N ASP A 147 34.19 34.17 -9.87
CA ASP A 147 33.22 34.37 -10.95
C ASP A 147 33.69 33.79 -12.29
N ASP A 148 34.98 33.88 -12.60
CA ASP A 148 35.58 33.24 -13.78
C ASP A 148 35.49 31.70 -13.68
N LEU A 149 35.72 31.13 -12.49
CA LEU A 149 35.56 29.69 -12.23
C LEU A 149 34.09 29.23 -12.30
N LYS A 150 33.13 30.04 -11.82
CA LYS A 150 31.69 29.75 -11.97
C LYS A 150 31.27 29.75 -13.44
N LYS A 151 31.79 30.66 -14.26
CA LYS A 151 31.54 30.71 -15.71
C LYS A 151 32.16 29.51 -16.44
N GLU A 152 33.36 29.10 -16.07
CA GLU A 152 34.01 27.89 -16.60
C GLU A 152 33.23 26.62 -16.23
N LEU A 153 32.71 26.53 -15.00
CA LEU A 153 31.86 25.43 -14.53
C LEU A 153 30.49 25.39 -15.25
N GLN A 154 29.88 26.54 -15.50
CA GLN A 154 28.61 26.66 -16.22
C GLN A 154 28.76 26.29 -17.71
N ASN A 155 29.91 26.63 -18.32
CA ASN A 155 30.27 26.18 -19.66
C ASN A 155 30.52 24.67 -19.71
N ALA A 156 31.23 24.10 -18.73
CA ALA A 156 31.44 22.66 -18.64
C ALA A 156 30.12 21.89 -18.46
N THR A 157 29.22 22.39 -17.63
CA THR A 157 27.86 21.82 -17.41
C THR A 157 27.01 21.90 -18.68
N THR A 158 27.13 22.98 -19.46
CA THR A 158 26.43 23.14 -20.74
C THR A 158 26.97 22.16 -21.81
N VAL A 159 28.28 21.96 -21.86
CA VAL A 159 28.92 20.96 -22.74
C VAL A 159 28.52 19.54 -22.32
N LEU A 160 28.41 19.26 -21.02
CA LEU A 160 27.97 17.99 -20.44
C LEU A 160 26.48 17.72 -20.74
N GLY A 161 25.60 18.71 -20.60
CA GLY A 161 24.18 18.62 -20.95
C GLY A 161 23.97 18.40 -22.46
N ASN A 162 24.81 19.00 -23.30
CA ASN A 162 24.81 18.73 -24.74
C ASN A 162 25.33 17.33 -25.07
N ALA A 163 26.30 16.79 -24.32
CA ALA A 163 26.77 15.42 -24.47
C ALA A 163 25.73 14.39 -23.99
N GLN A 164 25.04 14.66 -22.88
CA GLN A 164 23.94 13.86 -22.35
C GLN A 164 22.70 13.90 -23.26
N GLY A 165 22.39 15.07 -23.84
CA GLY A 165 21.33 15.20 -24.86
C GLY A 165 21.66 14.44 -26.15
N ARG A 166 22.93 14.41 -26.56
CA ARG A 166 23.40 13.58 -27.69
C ARG A 166 23.38 12.08 -27.37
N LEU A 167 23.60 11.70 -26.12
CA LEU A 167 23.52 10.31 -25.63
C LEU A 167 22.06 9.84 -25.52
N ALA A 168 21.15 10.68 -25.01
CA ALA A 168 19.71 10.40 -24.97
C ALA A 168 19.11 10.29 -26.38
N ALA A 169 19.61 11.07 -27.35
CA ALA A 169 19.27 10.93 -28.76
C ALA A 169 19.84 9.65 -29.43
N LEU A 170 20.82 8.98 -28.79
CA LEU A 170 21.39 7.70 -29.24
C LEU A 170 20.69 6.48 -28.58
N THR A 171 20.00 6.67 -27.45
CA THR A 171 19.29 5.61 -26.72
C THR A 171 17.76 5.67 -26.86
N GLY A 172 17.23 6.67 -27.56
CA GLY A 172 15.81 6.73 -27.95
C GLY A 172 15.47 5.71 -29.03
N GLU A 173 14.46 4.90 -28.76
CA GLU A 173 13.94 3.76 -29.52
C GLU A 173 14.05 3.85 -31.06
N GLY A 174 14.64 2.82 -31.68
CA GLY A 174 14.65 2.63 -33.13
C GLY A 174 15.07 1.21 -33.52
N THR A 175 14.16 0.51 -34.18
CA THR A 175 14.21 -0.88 -34.65
C THR A 175 15.50 -1.28 -35.37
N ALA A 176 15.89 -2.55 -35.23
CA ALA A 176 17.01 -3.16 -35.92
C ALA A 176 16.68 -3.44 -37.41
N ASP A 177 17.12 -2.55 -38.30
CA ASP A 177 17.22 -2.79 -39.74
C ASP A 177 18.62 -2.39 -40.28
N GLU A 178 19.01 -3.04 -41.39
CA GLU A 178 20.33 -2.96 -42.04
C GLU A 178 20.91 -1.54 -42.28
N PRO A 179 20.12 -0.45 -42.46
CA PRO A 179 20.66 0.90 -42.54
C PRO A 179 21.28 1.42 -41.22
N GLY A 180 20.92 0.83 -40.08
CA GLY A 180 21.45 1.19 -38.75
C GLY A 180 22.93 0.86 -38.59
N ILE A 181 23.40 -0.23 -39.20
CA ILE A 181 24.80 -0.66 -39.15
C ILE A 181 25.70 0.30 -39.93
N ALA A 182 25.23 0.84 -41.07
CA ALA A 182 25.98 1.84 -41.84
C ALA A 182 26.08 3.20 -41.11
N LYS A 183 25.06 3.54 -40.30
CA LYS A 183 25.07 4.73 -39.42
C LYS A 183 26.01 4.53 -38.24
N LEU A 184 26.06 3.32 -37.67
CA LEU A 184 27.01 2.92 -36.62
C LEU A 184 28.46 3.00 -37.13
N THR A 185 28.75 2.53 -38.34
CA THR A 185 30.10 2.59 -38.95
C THR A 185 30.57 4.02 -39.24
N ARG A 186 29.67 4.95 -39.60
CA ARG A 186 30.02 6.38 -39.75
C ARG A 186 30.22 7.10 -38.41
N LEU A 187 29.52 6.68 -37.36
CA LEU A 187 29.71 7.19 -36.00
C LEU A 187 30.99 6.61 -35.35
N LEU A 188 31.34 5.36 -35.66
CA LEU A 188 32.61 4.72 -35.29
C LEU A 188 33.82 5.40 -35.93
N ALA A 189 33.71 5.82 -37.21
CA ALA A 189 34.77 6.59 -37.87
C ALA A 189 34.94 8.02 -37.33
N ALA A 190 33.89 8.60 -36.73
CA ALA A 190 33.97 9.90 -36.07
C ALA A 190 34.65 9.81 -34.68
N LEU A 191 34.40 8.72 -33.94
CA LEU A 191 35.05 8.42 -32.65
C LEU A 191 36.53 8.03 -32.78
N ASP A 192 36.95 7.53 -33.93
CA ASP A 192 38.37 7.23 -34.23
C ASP A 192 39.18 8.49 -34.61
N SER A 193 38.52 9.65 -34.77
CA SER A 193 39.15 10.90 -35.25
C SER A 193 39.18 12.04 -34.23
N THR A 194 38.60 11.86 -33.04
CA THR A 194 38.73 12.83 -31.95
C THR A 194 39.70 12.31 -30.89
N ASP A 195 40.74 13.11 -30.65
CA ASP A 195 41.84 12.93 -29.71
C ASP A 195 41.36 12.99 -28.23
N ASP A 196 40.31 12.24 -27.89
CA ASP A 196 39.66 12.28 -26.59
C ASP A 196 40.42 11.44 -25.55
N SER A 197 41.21 10.45 -25.97
CA SER A 197 42.21 9.82 -25.09
C SER A 197 43.30 10.83 -24.67
N GLY A 198 43.71 11.74 -25.56
CA GLY A 198 44.63 12.83 -25.25
C GLY A 198 43.99 13.90 -24.35
N ALA A 199 42.69 14.16 -24.52
CA ALA A 199 41.92 15.05 -23.66
C ALA A 199 41.67 14.46 -22.26
N ILE A 200 41.40 13.15 -22.14
CA ILE A 200 41.24 12.43 -20.86
C ILE A 200 42.58 12.29 -20.14
N GLN A 201 43.69 12.10 -20.86
CA GLN A 201 45.02 12.05 -20.26
C GLN A 201 45.52 13.45 -19.83
N LYS A 202 45.20 14.50 -20.61
CA LYS A 202 45.42 15.90 -20.19
C LYS A 202 44.50 16.30 -19.04
N ALA A 203 43.24 15.87 -19.04
CA ALA A 203 42.30 16.09 -17.94
C ALA A 203 42.77 15.35 -16.70
N GLY A 204 43.22 14.10 -16.82
CA GLY A 204 43.83 13.29 -15.76
C GLY A 204 45.06 13.97 -15.17
N ILE A 205 46.03 14.43 -15.98
CA ILE A 205 47.23 15.14 -15.49
C ILE A 205 46.89 16.48 -14.84
N LYS A 206 45.87 17.20 -15.34
CA LYS A 206 45.37 18.46 -14.75
C LYS A 206 44.55 18.20 -13.47
N LEU A 207 43.87 17.05 -13.39
CA LEU A 207 43.17 16.54 -12.21
C LEU A 207 44.21 16.14 -11.16
N THR A 208 45.29 15.41 -11.49
CA THR A 208 46.34 15.04 -10.52
C THR A 208 46.98 16.26 -9.88
N GLY A 209 47.24 17.34 -10.65
CA GLY A 209 47.70 18.61 -10.09
C GLY A 209 46.67 19.30 -9.19
N LEU A 210 45.38 19.27 -9.56
CA LEU A 210 44.28 19.74 -8.72
C LEU A 210 44.03 18.85 -7.50
N THR A 211 44.32 17.56 -7.56
CA THR A 211 44.24 16.59 -6.45
C THR A 211 45.43 16.75 -5.51
N GLU A 212 46.59 17.15 -6.01
CA GLU A 212 47.77 17.48 -5.21
C GLU A 212 47.59 18.83 -4.48
N ASP A 213 47.00 19.82 -5.16
CA ASP A 213 46.64 21.10 -4.55
C ASP A 213 45.41 20.97 -3.62
N ALA A 214 44.41 20.15 -3.97
CA ALA A 214 43.29 19.80 -3.09
C ALA A 214 43.72 18.89 -1.94
N SER A 215 44.76 18.05 -2.07
CA SER A 215 45.32 17.28 -0.96
C SER A 215 46.20 18.13 -0.05
N LYS A 216 46.85 19.18 -0.57
CA LYS A 216 47.51 20.21 0.26
C LYS A 216 46.50 21.07 0.99
N ILE A 217 45.42 21.47 0.32
CA ILE A 217 44.32 22.24 0.92
C ILE A 217 43.50 21.36 1.88
N ALA A 218 43.24 20.09 1.56
CA ALA A 218 42.65 19.11 2.47
C ALA A 218 43.59 18.79 3.62
N GLY A 219 44.90 18.71 3.44
CA GLY A 219 45.85 18.56 4.54
C GLY A 219 45.87 19.78 5.48
N ILE A 220 45.70 20.99 4.93
CA ILE A 220 45.58 22.24 5.69
C ILE A 220 44.19 22.36 6.35
N LEU A 221 43.13 21.87 5.70
CA LEU A 221 41.77 21.84 6.25
C LEU A 221 41.52 20.71 7.22
N ASP A 222 42.21 19.59 7.09
CA ASP A 222 42.20 18.47 8.02
C ASP A 222 43.07 18.84 9.24
N ASP A 223 44.10 19.67 9.08
CA ASP A 223 44.76 20.37 10.21
C ASP A 223 43.87 21.46 10.81
N ALA A 224 43.07 22.18 10.00
CA ALA A 224 42.11 23.18 10.47
C ALA A 224 40.86 22.55 11.11
N GLU A 225 40.40 21.37 10.67
CA GLU A 225 39.31 20.56 11.22
C GLU A 225 39.79 19.78 12.42
N ARG A 226 41.04 19.30 12.46
CA ARG A 226 41.67 18.83 13.70
C ARG A 226 41.80 19.98 14.70
N ARG A 227 42.18 21.19 14.28
CA ARG A 227 42.22 22.37 15.15
C ARG A 227 40.82 22.87 15.53
N LEU A 228 39.83 22.72 14.65
CA LEU A 228 38.42 23.07 14.88
C LEU A 228 37.72 22.01 15.74
N ALA A 229 38.07 20.72 15.65
CA ALA A 229 37.66 19.62 16.51
C ALA A 229 38.33 19.72 17.88
N LYS A 230 39.58 20.19 17.91
CA LYS A 230 40.28 20.62 19.13
C LYS A 230 39.77 21.96 19.70
N LEU A 231 38.91 22.67 18.96
CA LEU A 231 38.18 23.87 19.41
C LEU A 231 36.66 23.62 19.60
N LYS A 232 36.13 22.48 19.10
CA LYS A 232 34.72 22.04 19.21
C LYS A 232 34.53 20.85 20.17
N GLY A 233 35.61 20.21 20.62
CA GLY A 233 35.60 18.97 21.40
C GLY A 233 35.09 17.79 20.56
N ASP A 234 35.99 16.89 20.16
CA ASP A 234 35.74 15.71 19.30
C ASP A 234 34.86 14.61 19.92
N GLY A 235 34.10 14.90 20.98
CA GLY A 235 33.27 13.90 21.65
C GLY A 235 34.07 12.78 22.35
N THR A 236 35.40 12.85 22.36
CA THR A 236 36.27 11.91 23.10
C THR A 236 36.96 12.55 24.29
N ASP A 237 37.00 13.88 24.37
CA ASP A 237 37.80 14.55 25.39
C ASP A 237 37.06 14.79 26.71
N LYS A 238 37.51 14.06 27.73
CA LYS A 238 37.60 14.57 29.10
C LYS A 238 38.54 15.78 29.09
N ASN A 239 38.10 16.99 28.70
CA ASN A 239 38.96 18.19 28.67
C ASN A 239 38.69 19.16 29.84
N PRO A 240 39.25 18.89 31.04
CA PRO A 240 39.29 19.85 32.16
C PRO A 240 39.81 21.23 31.78
N GLY A 241 40.68 21.33 30.76
CA GLY A 241 41.27 22.59 30.30
C GLY A 241 40.27 23.57 29.68
N GLU A 242 39.29 23.10 28.93
CA GLU A 242 38.26 23.96 28.32
C GLU A 242 37.24 24.42 29.37
N ILE A 243 36.82 23.52 30.27
CA ILE A 243 35.95 23.85 31.41
C ILE A 243 36.62 24.93 32.27
N ALA A 244 37.91 24.77 32.58
CA ALA A 244 38.68 25.76 33.34
C ALA A 244 38.81 27.10 32.60
N ALA A 245 38.97 27.09 31.27
CA ALA A 245 39.02 28.32 30.47
C ALA A 245 37.65 29.04 30.44
N THR A 246 36.55 28.31 30.31
CA THR A 246 35.18 28.85 30.38
C THR A 246 34.88 29.43 31.77
N GLN A 247 35.29 28.73 32.84
CA GLN A 247 35.19 29.23 34.23
C GLN A 247 35.98 30.53 34.43
N ALA A 248 37.20 30.61 33.91
CA ALA A 248 38.02 31.82 34.01
C ALA A 248 37.38 33.01 33.27
N ARG A 249 36.84 32.80 32.06
CA ARG A 249 36.12 33.83 31.29
C ARG A 249 34.84 34.29 31.99
N LEU A 250 34.08 33.34 32.56
CA LEU A 250 32.87 33.65 33.32
C LEU A 250 33.20 34.55 34.51
N LYS A 251 34.24 34.21 35.28
CA LYS A 251 34.72 35.02 36.41
C LYS A 251 35.09 36.45 35.97
N THR A 252 35.80 36.62 34.86
CA THR A 252 36.15 37.95 34.33
C THR A 252 34.92 38.78 33.95
N LEU A 253 33.89 38.16 33.36
CA LEU A 253 32.65 38.85 33.04
C LEU A 253 31.82 39.18 34.29
N GLU A 254 31.82 38.31 35.29
CA GLU A 254 31.20 38.57 36.60
C GLU A 254 31.86 39.76 37.32
N GLU A 255 33.19 39.90 37.22
CA GLU A 255 33.92 41.06 37.72
C GLU A 255 33.60 42.34 36.92
N SER A 256 33.45 42.22 35.59
CA SER A 256 33.10 43.33 34.70
C SER A 256 31.67 43.83 34.93
N ILE A 257 30.68 42.92 35.11
CA ILE A 257 29.29 43.32 35.38
C ILE A 257 29.14 43.92 36.78
N ALA A 258 29.92 43.46 37.76
CA ALA A 258 29.94 44.07 39.10
C ALA A 258 30.44 45.52 39.03
N THR A 259 31.47 45.76 38.23
CA THR A 259 32.02 47.10 37.96
C THR A 259 30.98 47.99 37.27
N ALA A 260 30.37 47.52 36.18
CA ALA A 260 29.35 48.28 35.44
C ALA A 260 28.11 48.61 36.30
N LYS A 261 27.71 47.70 37.21
CA LYS A 261 26.62 47.95 38.18
C LYS A 261 26.99 49.01 39.21
N ALA A 262 28.24 49.03 39.69
CA ALA A 262 28.72 50.05 40.61
C ALA A 262 28.76 51.44 39.93
N GLU A 263 29.17 51.50 38.66
CA GLU A 263 29.16 52.74 37.87
C GLU A 263 27.74 53.25 37.61
N LEU A 264 26.79 52.35 37.29
CA LEU A 264 25.37 52.72 37.16
C LEU A 264 24.81 53.30 38.46
N ALA A 265 25.10 52.68 39.61
CA ALA A 265 24.65 53.16 40.92
C ALA A 265 25.21 54.55 41.27
N ALA A 266 26.44 54.85 40.85
CA ALA A 266 27.03 56.18 41.01
C ALA A 266 26.37 57.22 40.09
N LEU A 267 25.98 56.83 38.87
CA LEU A 267 25.30 57.70 37.90
C LEU A 267 23.83 57.98 38.27
N GLU A 268 23.13 57.04 38.90
CA GLU A 268 21.73 57.20 39.32
C GLU A 268 21.55 58.14 40.54
N GLY A 269 22.63 58.46 41.26
CA GLY A 269 22.64 59.47 42.34
C GLY A 269 22.64 60.92 41.86
N ASP A 270 22.93 61.17 40.57
CA ASP A 270 22.96 62.49 39.93
C ASP A 270 21.94 62.53 38.78
N GLY A 271 20.72 63.02 39.08
CA GLY A 271 19.56 62.98 38.19
C GLY A 271 19.66 63.78 36.88
N THR A 272 20.84 64.29 36.51
CA THR A 272 21.08 65.09 35.30
C THR A 272 21.73 64.31 34.13
N GLN A 273 22.05 63.01 34.30
CA GLN A 273 22.85 62.22 33.34
C GLN A 273 22.12 61.08 32.60
N ALA A 274 20.89 61.30 32.15
CA ALA A 274 20.02 60.28 31.54
C ALA A 274 20.66 59.45 30.40
N GLY A 275 21.46 60.07 29.51
CA GLY A 275 22.11 59.37 28.40
C GLY A 275 23.22 58.39 28.81
N LYS A 276 23.93 58.68 29.91
CA LYS A 276 24.96 57.77 30.45
C LYS A 276 24.35 56.62 31.23
N ILE A 277 23.26 56.88 31.94
CA ILE A 277 22.45 55.85 32.62
C ILE A 277 21.92 54.83 31.60
N ALA A 278 21.41 55.28 30.45
CA ALA A 278 20.96 54.40 29.38
C ALA A 278 22.08 53.49 28.85
N LYS A 279 23.25 54.08 28.54
CA LYS A 279 24.41 53.32 28.06
C LYS A 279 24.93 52.28 29.06
N ALA A 280 25.00 52.64 30.34
CA ALA A 280 25.40 51.71 31.41
C ALA A 280 24.40 50.56 31.59
N ARG A 281 23.08 50.83 31.43
CA ARG A 281 22.05 49.78 31.43
C ARG A 281 22.19 48.82 30.24
N ASP A 282 22.46 49.35 29.05
CA ASP A 282 22.70 48.52 27.84
C ASP A 282 23.96 47.65 28.00
N GLU A 283 25.03 48.19 28.58
CA GLU A 283 26.26 47.45 28.88
C GLU A 283 26.01 46.31 29.89
N ILE A 284 25.27 46.59 30.97
CA ILE A 284 24.86 45.55 31.94
C ILE A 284 23.99 44.50 31.27
N ALA A 285 23.06 44.87 30.38
CA ALA A 285 22.23 43.93 29.65
C ALA A 285 23.08 43.03 28.73
N GLY A 286 24.06 43.60 28.02
CA GLY A 286 25.01 42.87 27.19
C GLY A 286 25.87 41.89 28.00
N LEU A 287 26.44 42.33 29.13
CA LEU A 287 27.22 41.48 30.03
C LEU A 287 26.37 40.38 30.68
N THR A 288 25.12 40.70 31.06
CA THR A 288 24.17 39.70 31.59
C THR A 288 23.90 38.61 30.55
N LYS A 289 23.65 39.00 29.29
CA LYS A 289 23.46 38.05 28.19
C LYS A 289 24.70 37.18 27.97
N ALA A 290 25.90 37.75 28.02
CA ALA A 290 27.17 37.03 27.87
C ALA A 290 27.43 36.05 29.01
N ILE A 291 27.19 36.46 30.26
CA ILE A 291 27.30 35.63 31.46
C ILE A 291 26.32 34.45 31.38
N ASN A 292 25.06 34.70 31.02
CA ASN A 292 24.07 33.64 30.87
C ASN A 292 24.49 32.64 29.78
N GLY A 293 25.00 33.11 28.65
CA GLY A 293 25.49 32.26 27.57
C GLY A 293 26.71 31.40 27.97
N LEU A 294 27.68 31.97 28.69
CA LEU A 294 28.85 31.23 29.17
C LEU A 294 28.52 30.28 30.32
N THR A 295 27.58 30.65 31.19
CA THR A 295 27.06 29.78 32.24
C THR A 295 26.41 28.54 31.63
N GLU A 296 25.59 28.73 30.59
CA GLU A 296 24.97 27.63 29.86
C GLU A 296 26.01 26.76 29.13
N THR A 297 27.00 27.39 28.50
CA THR A 297 28.12 26.67 27.86
C THR A 297 28.88 25.81 28.87
N LEU A 298 29.21 26.38 30.03
CA LEU A 298 29.91 25.68 31.11
C LEU A 298 29.08 24.49 31.64
N ARG A 299 27.77 24.68 31.78
CA ARG A 299 26.83 23.64 32.21
C ARG A 299 26.83 22.46 31.23
N LEU A 300 26.70 22.73 29.93
CA LEU A 300 26.72 21.69 28.88
C LEU A 300 28.08 20.98 28.79
N GLN A 301 29.20 21.73 28.86
CA GLN A 301 30.54 21.14 28.87
C GLN A 301 30.76 20.22 30.07
N THR A 302 30.33 20.66 31.26
CA THR A 302 30.45 19.87 32.50
C THR A 302 29.60 18.60 32.44
N ALA A 303 28.36 18.72 31.96
CA ALA A 303 27.47 17.58 31.78
C ALA A 303 28.03 16.58 30.79
N ARG A 304 28.59 17.06 29.66
CA ARG A 304 29.21 16.19 28.65
C ARG A 304 30.42 15.45 29.17
N ALA A 305 31.30 16.13 29.90
CA ALA A 305 32.45 15.49 30.54
C ALA A 305 32.01 14.40 31.54
N LYS A 306 31.00 14.70 32.37
CA LYS A 306 30.41 13.73 33.32
C LYS A 306 29.79 12.53 32.59
N GLY A 307 28.97 12.79 31.56
CA GLY A 307 28.30 11.75 30.78
C GLY A 307 29.28 10.83 30.05
N LEU A 308 30.33 11.40 29.44
CA LEU A 308 31.39 10.62 28.79
C LEU A 308 32.22 9.80 29.79
N ASP A 309 32.49 10.33 30.98
CA ASP A 309 33.16 9.57 32.04
C ASP A 309 32.32 8.39 32.53
N LEU A 310 31.02 8.60 32.74
CA LEU A 310 30.07 7.54 33.09
C LEU A 310 29.94 6.49 31.98
N LYS A 311 29.88 6.92 30.71
CA LYS A 311 29.90 6.04 29.53
C LYS A 311 31.16 5.18 29.49
N ALA A 312 32.33 5.76 29.76
CA ALA A 312 33.60 5.03 29.81
C ALA A 312 33.66 3.99 30.95
N GLN A 313 32.80 4.13 31.96
CA GLN A 313 32.61 3.16 33.05
C GLN A 313 31.45 2.18 32.76
N GLU A 314 30.89 2.18 31.54
CA GLU A 314 29.72 1.38 31.14
C GLU A 314 28.44 1.68 31.97
N LYS A 315 28.40 2.83 32.66
CA LYS A 315 27.26 3.29 33.45
C LYS A 315 26.27 4.08 32.59
N PHE A 316 25.73 3.42 31.57
CA PHE A 316 24.92 4.07 30.53
C PHE A 316 23.66 4.77 31.09
N ALA A 317 22.94 4.16 32.04
CA ALA A 317 21.75 4.78 32.64
C ALA A 317 22.09 6.06 33.43
N GLU A 318 23.20 6.07 34.17
CA GLU A 318 23.66 7.26 34.91
C GLU A 318 24.13 8.35 33.94
N ALA A 319 24.82 7.97 32.85
CA ALA A 319 25.22 8.88 31.78
C ALA A 319 23.99 9.52 31.11
N ALA A 320 22.97 8.72 30.82
CA ALA A 320 21.71 9.17 30.23
C ALA A 320 21.01 10.22 31.11
N LEU A 321 20.94 9.97 32.43
CA LEU A 321 20.39 10.93 33.38
C LEU A 321 21.20 12.24 33.41
N ALA A 322 22.53 12.17 33.39
CA ALA A 322 23.38 13.35 33.34
C ALA A 322 23.14 14.20 32.08
N PHE A 323 23.01 13.57 30.91
CA PHE A 323 22.66 14.26 29.67
C PHE A 323 21.22 14.81 29.68
N LYS A 324 20.27 14.06 30.23
CA LYS A 324 18.86 14.46 30.35
C LYS A 324 18.70 15.69 31.25
N GLU A 325 19.32 15.69 32.43
CA GLU A 325 19.40 16.86 33.33
C GLU A 325 20.05 18.06 32.63
N ALA A 326 20.97 17.78 31.70
CA ALA A 326 21.62 18.79 30.90
C ALA A 326 20.77 19.33 29.75
N GLY A 327 19.61 18.77 29.45
CA GLY A 327 18.82 19.11 28.26
C GLY A 327 19.44 18.61 26.95
N MET A 328 20.41 17.69 27.01
CA MET A 328 21.10 17.11 25.87
C MET A 328 20.34 15.85 25.41
N ALA A 329 19.16 16.05 24.82
CA ALA A 329 18.24 14.96 24.51
C ALA A 329 18.83 13.88 23.57
N PRO A 330 19.53 14.20 22.47
CA PRO A 330 20.16 13.16 21.63
C PRO A 330 21.21 12.32 22.37
N ASP A 331 22.12 12.97 23.11
CA ASP A 331 23.13 12.25 23.91
C ASP A 331 22.48 11.37 25.00
N ALA A 332 21.40 11.85 25.63
CA ALA A 332 20.63 11.07 26.58
C ALA A 332 19.97 9.85 25.93
N ALA A 333 19.39 10.02 24.73
CA ALA A 333 18.74 8.96 23.97
C ALA A 333 19.71 7.83 23.64
N ASP A 334 20.90 8.17 23.13
CA ASP A 334 21.95 7.20 22.80
C ASP A 334 22.38 6.40 24.03
N MET A 335 22.48 7.06 25.20
CA MET A 335 22.83 6.39 26.45
C MET A 335 21.70 5.51 27.00
N PHE A 336 20.44 5.95 26.94
CA PHE A 336 19.29 5.09 27.29
C PHE A 336 19.22 3.87 26.38
N LYS A 337 19.44 4.05 25.07
CA LYS A 337 19.52 2.95 24.10
C LYS A 337 20.62 1.96 24.47
N ALA A 338 21.83 2.44 24.78
CA ALA A 338 22.94 1.60 25.22
C ALA A 338 22.65 0.86 26.56
N ALA A 339 21.81 1.45 27.43
CA ALA A 339 21.36 0.84 28.67
C ALA A 339 20.21 -0.19 28.48
N GLY A 340 19.71 -0.40 27.26
CA GLY A 340 18.53 -1.24 27.00
C GLY A 340 17.19 -0.59 27.40
N MET A 341 17.19 0.70 27.71
CA MET A 341 16.03 1.50 28.12
C MET A 341 15.37 2.11 26.89
N ARG A 342 14.70 1.26 26.11
CA ARG A 342 14.16 1.61 24.79
C ARG A 342 13.13 2.75 24.82
N GLU A 343 12.20 2.72 25.78
CA GLU A 343 11.11 3.70 25.87
C GLU A 343 11.65 5.09 26.21
N GLU A 344 12.60 5.16 27.13
CA GLU A 344 13.27 6.39 27.51
C GLU A 344 14.14 6.95 26.38
N ALA A 345 14.80 6.08 25.60
CA ALA A 345 15.53 6.50 24.41
C ALA A 345 14.60 7.11 23.36
N ALA A 346 13.45 6.48 23.10
CA ALA A 346 12.46 6.98 22.16
C ALA A 346 11.89 8.34 22.60
N ASP A 347 11.51 8.51 23.87
CA ASP A 347 11.04 9.80 24.43
C ASP A 347 12.09 10.91 24.25
N MET A 348 13.37 10.60 24.46
CA MET A 348 14.46 11.57 24.27
C MET A 348 14.66 11.93 22.79
N TYR A 349 14.63 10.97 21.87
CA TYR A 349 14.71 11.26 20.44
C TYR A 349 13.51 12.12 19.97
N SER A 350 12.28 11.77 20.35
CA SER A 350 11.09 12.57 19.99
C SER A 350 11.15 14.00 20.54
N ARG A 351 11.62 14.20 21.78
CA ARG A 351 11.84 15.56 22.33
C ARG A 351 12.88 16.38 21.58
N ALA A 352 13.82 15.71 20.91
CA ALA A 352 14.80 16.33 20.03
C ALA A 352 14.27 16.59 18.60
N GLY A 353 13.02 16.21 18.30
CA GLY A 353 12.46 16.26 16.94
C GLY A 353 12.98 15.15 16.02
N MET A 354 13.54 14.08 16.60
CA MET A 354 14.13 12.92 15.91
C MET A 354 13.16 11.74 15.92
N ASP A 355 11.93 11.96 15.44
CA ASP A 355 10.86 10.95 15.51
C ASP A 355 11.14 9.69 14.66
N GLU A 356 11.92 9.83 13.58
CA GLU A 356 12.35 8.68 12.78
C GLU A 356 13.26 7.78 13.61
N GLU A 357 14.28 8.35 14.25
CA GLU A 357 15.21 7.64 15.12
C GLU A 357 14.48 6.98 16.30
N ALA A 358 13.51 7.68 16.89
CA ALA A 358 12.64 7.11 17.91
C ALA A 358 11.88 5.87 17.37
N TYR A 359 11.31 5.95 16.17
CA TYR A 359 10.59 4.84 15.56
C TYR A 359 11.49 3.65 15.22
N THR A 360 12.74 3.90 14.78
CA THR A 360 13.71 2.84 14.45
C THR A 360 14.08 1.93 15.64
N LEU A 361 13.78 2.35 16.86
CA LEU A 361 13.98 1.52 18.05
C LEU A 361 12.94 0.40 18.17
N TYR A 362 11.78 0.57 17.55
CA TYR A 362 10.66 -0.38 17.59
C TYR A 362 10.53 -1.17 16.29
N ALA A 363 10.73 -0.50 15.16
CA ALA A 363 10.48 -1.05 13.85
C ALA A 363 11.68 -1.82 13.28
N PRO A 364 11.44 -2.90 12.50
CA PRO A 364 12.50 -3.56 11.75
C PRO A 364 13.12 -2.63 10.71
N ALA A 365 14.36 -2.91 10.33
CA ALA A 365 15.03 -2.19 9.25
C ALA A 365 14.38 -2.47 7.90
N ASP A 366 14.43 -1.48 6.99
CA ASP A 366 13.96 -1.65 5.62
C ASP A 366 14.66 -2.81 4.93
N TYR A 367 13.90 -3.60 4.18
CA TYR A 367 14.38 -4.75 3.45
C TYR A 367 13.65 -4.88 2.12
N VAL A 368 14.42 -4.95 1.03
CA VAL A 368 13.89 -5.19 -0.32
C VAL A 368 13.88 -6.68 -0.60
N LEU A 369 12.70 -7.23 -0.87
CA LEU A 369 12.54 -8.62 -1.27
C LEU A 369 12.31 -8.71 -2.77
N GLN A 370 13.23 -9.42 -3.44
CA GLN A 370 13.04 -9.89 -4.80
C GLN A 370 12.55 -11.33 -4.76
N ASP A 371 11.24 -11.52 -4.75
CA ASP A 371 10.65 -12.85 -4.75
C ASP A 371 10.74 -13.46 -6.15
N LYS A 372 11.51 -14.55 -6.27
CA LYS A 372 11.74 -15.27 -7.52
C LYS A 372 10.73 -16.40 -7.75
N THR A 373 9.92 -16.71 -6.75
CA THR A 373 8.90 -17.76 -6.80
C THR A 373 7.89 -17.47 -7.88
N LYS A 374 7.54 -18.50 -8.64
CA LYS A 374 6.54 -18.42 -9.71
C LYS A 374 5.22 -18.94 -9.20
N TYR A 375 4.35 -18.02 -8.80
CA TYR A 375 3.01 -18.34 -8.36
C TYR A 375 2.07 -18.63 -9.55
N ASP A 376 1.21 -19.63 -9.37
CA ASP A 376 0.22 -20.12 -10.32
C ASP A 376 -1.14 -20.27 -9.60
N ASP A 377 -2.19 -19.73 -10.22
CA ASP A 377 -3.57 -19.71 -9.71
C ASP A 377 -4.39 -20.93 -10.14
N GLY A 378 -3.81 -21.83 -10.94
CA GLY A 378 -4.45 -23.04 -11.43
C GLY A 378 -4.86 -24.00 -10.32
N LYS A 379 -5.94 -24.76 -10.56
CA LYS A 379 -6.53 -25.69 -9.58
C LYS A 379 -5.57 -26.78 -9.07
N SER A 380 -4.62 -27.21 -9.89
CA SER A 380 -3.61 -28.23 -9.55
C SER A 380 -2.26 -27.61 -9.17
N ALA A 381 -2.16 -26.29 -9.07
CA ALA A 381 -0.91 -25.62 -8.78
C ALA A 381 -0.50 -25.86 -7.32
N SER A 382 0.80 -26.04 -7.12
CA SER A 382 1.43 -26.35 -5.84
C SER A 382 2.89 -25.92 -5.86
N LEU A 383 3.38 -25.37 -4.75
CA LEU A 383 4.77 -24.98 -4.55
C LEU A 383 5.58 -26.15 -3.99
N ASP A 384 6.85 -26.27 -4.38
CA ASP A 384 7.80 -27.13 -3.67
C ASP A 384 8.05 -26.52 -2.28
N PRO A 385 7.93 -27.26 -1.17
CA PRO A 385 8.16 -26.75 0.18
C PRO A 385 9.50 -26.02 0.35
N LYS A 386 10.53 -26.38 -0.41
CA LYS A 386 11.86 -25.72 -0.34
C LYS A 386 11.89 -24.32 -0.96
N ASP A 387 10.91 -23.99 -1.80
CA ASP A 387 10.83 -22.73 -2.53
C ASP A 387 10.00 -21.68 -1.76
N VAL A 388 9.42 -22.04 -0.60
CA VAL A 388 8.63 -21.15 0.25
C VAL A 388 9.54 -20.31 1.14
N ASP A 389 9.42 -18.98 1.07
CA ASP A 389 10.13 -18.02 1.93
C ASP A 389 9.12 -17.16 2.70
N GLU A 390 9.18 -17.22 4.03
CA GLU A 390 8.32 -16.42 4.92
C GLU A 390 8.92 -15.05 5.26
N ARG A 391 10.09 -14.71 4.73
CA ARG A 391 10.73 -13.42 4.98
C ARG A 391 9.98 -12.31 4.24
N PRO A 392 9.46 -11.28 4.93
CA PRO A 392 8.75 -10.20 4.27
C PRO A 392 9.72 -9.13 3.77
N ALA A 393 9.36 -8.46 2.66
CA ALA A 393 9.82 -7.10 2.39
C ALA A 393 9.38 -6.17 3.53
N VAL A 394 10.21 -5.19 3.85
CA VAL A 394 9.94 -4.21 4.90
C VAL A 394 10.23 -2.81 4.37
N LYS A 395 9.31 -1.87 4.63
CA LYS A 395 9.54 -0.44 4.39
C LYS A 395 8.89 0.40 5.48
N ARG A 396 9.68 1.24 6.14
CA ARG A 396 9.15 2.22 7.09
C ARG A 396 8.63 3.45 6.34
N HIS A 397 7.49 3.95 6.79
CA HIS A 397 6.77 5.07 6.19
C HIS A 397 6.30 6.03 7.27
N LYS A 398 5.91 7.23 6.85
CA LYS A 398 5.16 8.17 7.67
C LYS A 398 3.94 8.65 6.92
N MET A 399 2.86 8.95 7.64
CA MET A 399 1.68 9.59 7.09
C MET A 399 1.11 10.61 8.06
N THR A 400 0.26 11.50 7.53
CA THR A 400 -0.46 12.50 8.30
C THR A 400 -1.96 12.26 8.18
N LEU A 401 -2.63 12.02 9.30
CA LEU A 401 -4.09 11.93 9.39
C LEU A 401 -4.60 12.92 10.44
N ASP A 402 -5.65 13.69 10.12
CA ASP A 402 -6.24 14.68 11.03
C ASP A 402 -5.21 15.63 11.68
N GLY A 403 -4.20 16.02 10.91
CA GLY A 403 -3.10 16.89 11.36
C GLY A 403 -2.06 16.22 12.27
N LYS A 404 -2.16 14.91 12.50
CA LYS A 404 -1.20 14.12 13.28
C LYS A 404 -0.32 13.29 12.35
N THR A 405 0.98 13.53 12.41
CA THR A 405 1.98 12.72 11.72
C THR A 405 2.34 11.52 12.59
N PHE A 406 2.42 10.34 11.98
CA PHE A 406 2.93 9.15 12.65
C PHE A 406 3.70 8.25 11.69
N TRP A 407 4.59 7.44 12.26
CA TRP A 407 5.37 6.43 11.55
C TRP A 407 4.68 5.08 11.60
N PHE A 408 4.87 4.27 10.57
CA PHE A 408 4.39 2.90 10.50
C PHE A 408 5.32 2.04 9.63
N THR A 409 5.18 0.73 9.74
CA THR A 409 5.95 -0.24 8.94
C THR A 409 5.01 -0.94 7.98
N ALA A 410 5.34 -0.94 6.69
CA ALA A 410 4.75 -1.83 5.70
C ALA A 410 5.57 -3.12 5.62
N SER A 411 4.91 -4.27 5.73
CA SER A 411 5.51 -5.60 5.56
C SER A 411 4.74 -6.41 4.52
N THR A 412 5.43 -6.96 3.52
CA THR A 412 4.78 -7.67 2.40
C THR A 412 5.52 -8.95 2.06
N GLY A 413 4.83 -10.07 1.96
CA GLY A 413 5.44 -11.37 1.70
C GLY A 413 4.45 -12.50 1.92
N HIS A 414 4.96 -13.64 2.36
CA HIS A 414 4.16 -14.84 2.58
C HIS A 414 4.27 -15.33 4.01
N LEU A 415 3.22 -15.98 4.50
CA LEU A 415 3.30 -16.86 5.67
C LEU A 415 2.64 -18.19 5.36
N ILE A 416 3.16 -19.24 5.97
CA ILE A 416 2.66 -20.60 5.84
C ILE A 416 1.43 -20.76 6.74
N ALA A 417 0.36 -21.27 6.14
CA ALA A 417 -0.73 -21.90 6.87
C ALA A 417 -0.38 -23.39 7.10
N TYR A 418 -0.03 -23.73 8.33
CA TYR A 418 0.23 -25.12 8.74
C TYR A 418 -1.07 -25.84 9.08
N ALA A 419 -1.05 -27.17 9.07
CA ALA A 419 -2.18 -27.96 9.55
C ALA A 419 -2.47 -27.66 11.04
N PRO A 420 -3.75 -27.71 11.50
CA PRO A 420 -4.15 -27.23 12.83
C PRO A 420 -3.42 -27.83 14.05
N LYS A 421 -2.82 -29.01 13.90
CA LYS A 421 -2.13 -29.76 14.96
C LYS A 421 -0.76 -30.30 14.53
N ASP A 422 -0.27 -29.88 13.38
CA ASP A 422 1.00 -30.34 12.83
C ASP A 422 1.72 -29.17 12.15
N ASN A 423 2.65 -28.56 12.88
CA ASN A 423 3.47 -27.46 12.39
C ASN A 423 4.56 -27.92 11.40
N THR A 424 4.56 -29.20 11.00
CA THR A 424 5.43 -29.74 9.94
C THR A 424 4.67 -29.97 8.63
N ASP A 425 3.34 -30.02 8.66
CA ASP A 425 2.48 -30.07 7.47
C ASP A 425 2.17 -28.63 7.01
N ALA A 426 3.06 -28.08 6.19
CA ALA A 426 2.87 -26.79 5.52
C ALA A 426 1.86 -26.96 4.37
N GLN A 427 0.69 -26.31 4.48
CA GLN A 427 -0.42 -26.55 3.57
C GLN A 427 -0.53 -25.52 2.45
N ALA A 428 -0.33 -24.24 2.78
CA ALA A 428 -0.40 -23.16 1.80
C ALA A 428 0.52 -21.99 2.18
N SER A 429 1.11 -21.36 1.15
CA SER A 429 1.80 -20.08 1.25
C SER A 429 0.80 -18.97 1.00
N ILE A 430 0.55 -18.14 2.01
CA ILE A 430 -0.45 -17.08 1.98
C ILE A 430 0.24 -15.73 1.86
N PHE A 431 0.05 -15.08 0.71
CA PHE A 431 0.49 -13.72 0.46
C PHE A 431 -0.31 -12.72 1.32
N TYR A 432 0.40 -11.75 1.87
CA TYR A 432 -0.19 -10.68 2.65
C TYR A 432 0.56 -9.37 2.51
N THR A 433 -0.16 -8.28 2.78
CA THR A 433 0.43 -6.97 3.07
C THR A 433 -0.05 -6.49 4.43
N ALA A 434 0.86 -6.09 5.31
CA ALA A 434 0.55 -5.57 6.63
C ALA A 434 1.09 -4.16 6.85
N TYR A 435 0.34 -3.35 7.61
CA TYR A 435 0.73 -2.01 8.06
C TYR A 435 0.63 -1.94 9.58
N THR A 436 1.76 -1.70 10.25
CA THR A 436 1.85 -1.76 11.71
C THR A 436 2.40 -0.48 12.32
N ARG A 437 1.78 -0.05 13.42
CA ARG A 437 2.31 0.96 14.34
C ARG A 437 3.17 0.28 15.39
N ASP A 438 4.47 0.11 15.12
CA ASP A 438 5.36 -0.64 16.01
C ASP A 438 5.69 0.08 17.31
N ASP A 439 5.48 1.40 17.34
CA ASP A 439 5.67 2.29 18.48
C ASP A 439 4.57 2.19 19.55
N LEU A 440 3.45 1.53 19.24
CA LEU A 440 2.28 1.50 20.12
C LEU A 440 2.17 0.17 20.91
N PRO A 441 1.76 0.23 22.20
CA PRO A 441 1.52 -0.97 23.01
C PRO A 441 0.46 -1.89 22.39
N ARG A 442 0.78 -3.17 22.27
CA ARG A 442 -0.04 -4.15 21.52
C ARG A 442 -1.39 -4.40 22.19
N GLU A 443 -1.48 -4.34 23.52
CA GLU A 443 -2.73 -4.58 24.27
C GLU A 443 -3.82 -3.53 24.00
N ASN A 444 -3.42 -2.34 23.58
CA ASN A 444 -4.33 -1.23 23.27
C ASN A 444 -4.43 -0.96 21.77
N ARG A 445 -3.71 -1.72 20.95
CA ARG A 445 -3.63 -1.53 19.50
C ARG A 445 -4.30 -2.68 18.77
N PRO A 446 -5.52 -2.47 18.23
CA PRO A 446 -6.20 -3.48 17.44
C PRO A 446 -5.38 -3.96 16.24
N VAL A 447 -5.64 -5.19 15.82
CA VAL A 447 -5.25 -5.72 14.51
C VAL A 447 -6.50 -6.19 13.77
N THR A 448 -6.64 -5.75 12.53
CA THR A 448 -7.76 -6.11 11.65
C THR A 448 -7.24 -6.93 10.48
N PHE A 449 -7.76 -8.15 10.37
CA PHE A 449 -7.51 -9.04 9.25
C PHE A 449 -8.56 -8.81 8.18
N VAL A 450 -8.11 -8.44 6.98
CA VAL A 450 -8.93 -7.90 5.89
C VAL A 450 -8.88 -8.83 4.69
N PHE A 451 -10.05 -9.21 4.17
CA PHE A 451 -10.16 -10.05 2.97
C PHE A 451 -11.39 -9.71 2.14
N ASN A 452 -11.24 -9.71 0.82
CA ASN A 452 -12.36 -9.58 -0.12
C ASN A 452 -13.10 -10.91 -0.33
N GLY A 453 -14.16 -10.87 -1.13
CA GLY A 453 -15.03 -12.01 -1.40
C GLY A 453 -14.77 -12.72 -2.73
N GLY A 454 -15.80 -12.77 -3.60
CA GLY A 454 -15.82 -13.52 -4.85
C GLY A 454 -16.78 -14.71 -4.82
N PRO A 455 -16.45 -15.85 -4.15
CA PRO A 455 -15.15 -16.24 -3.61
C PRO A 455 -14.04 -16.25 -4.67
N GLY A 456 -12.79 -16.09 -4.22
CA GLY A 456 -11.61 -16.09 -5.07
C GLY A 456 -11.15 -14.73 -5.58
N SER A 457 -11.57 -13.66 -4.90
CA SER A 457 -10.95 -12.34 -5.04
C SER A 457 -9.78 -12.20 -4.08
N SER A 458 -8.69 -11.60 -4.54
CA SER A 458 -7.64 -11.09 -3.66
C SER A 458 -8.15 -9.86 -2.89
N SER A 459 -7.44 -9.49 -1.82
CA SER A 459 -7.74 -8.36 -0.92
C SER A 459 -7.49 -6.97 -1.53
N ILE A 460 -7.11 -6.92 -2.81
CA ILE A 460 -6.66 -5.70 -3.50
C ILE A 460 -7.68 -4.57 -3.46
N TRP A 461 -8.98 -4.85 -3.47
CA TRP A 461 -10.00 -3.80 -3.51
C TRP A 461 -10.09 -3.05 -2.18
N LEU A 462 -10.14 -3.79 -1.07
CA LEU A 462 -10.15 -3.20 0.27
C LEU A 462 -8.79 -2.57 0.61
N HIS A 463 -7.71 -3.14 0.08
CA HIS A 463 -6.36 -2.63 0.26
C HIS A 463 -6.18 -1.30 -0.46
N MET A 464 -6.39 -1.30 -1.78
CA MET A 464 -6.04 -0.18 -2.65
C MET A 464 -7.15 0.83 -2.83
N ALA A 465 -8.35 0.63 -2.28
CA ALA A 465 -9.38 1.66 -2.34
C ALA A 465 -10.11 1.90 -1.02
N ALA A 466 -10.12 0.97 -0.05
CA ALA A 466 -10.76 1.23 1.24
C ALA A 466 -9.78 1.79 2.28
N TRP A 467 -8.91 0.94 2.84
CA TRP A 467 -8.31 1.16 4.16
C TRP A 467 -6.79 1.32 4.19
N GLY A 468 -6.08 0.94 3.12
CA GLY A 468 -4.63 1.08 3.03
C GLY A 468 -4.15 2.54 3.19
N PRO A 469 -2.84 2.78 3.37
CA PRO A 469 -2.30 4.13 3.57
C PRO A 469 -2.39 5.00 2.30
N GLN A 470 -2.44 4.38 1.12
CA GLN A 470 -2.74 5.02 -0.15
C GLN A 470 -3.99 4.39 -0.76
N ARG A 471 -4.70 5.15 -1.61
CA ARG A 471 -5.90 4.68 -2.31
C ARG A 471 -5.89 5.07 -3.78
N ILE A 472 -6.54 4.25 -4.59
CA ILE A 472 -6.93 4.53 -5.97
C ILE A 472 -8.22 5.34 -5.93
N GLU A 473 -8.22 6.51 -6.55
CA GLU A 473 -9.39 7.37 -6.64
C GLU A 473 -10.34 6.88 -7.73
N MET A 474 -11.48 6.33 -7.30
CA MET A 474 -12.50 5.78 -8.20
C MET A 474 -13.56 6.79 -8.63
N ASN A 475 -13.86 7.78 -7.78
CA ASN A 475 -14.85 8.83 -8.03
C ASN A 475 -16.23 8.29 -8.46
N SER A 476 -16.65 7.14 -7.93
CA SER A 476 -17.97 6.55 -8.24
C SER A 476 -19.08 7.52 -7.81
N PRO A 477 -20.08 7.79 -8.68
CA PRO A 477 -20.46 6.98 -9.85
C PRO A 477 -19.94 7.46 -11.21
N ALA A 478 -19.00 8.40 -11.25
CA ALA A 478 -18.44 8.87 -12.52
C ALA A 478 -17.59 7.77 -13.17
N VAL A 479 -17.69 7.65 -14.50
CA VAL A 479 -16.87 6.77 -15.33
C VAL A 479 -16.30 7.55 -16.50
N ALA A 480 -15.19 7.08 -17.07
CA ALA A 480 -14.61 7.71 -18.24
C ALA A 480 -15.58 7.70 -19.44
N PRO A 481 -15.56 8.72 -20.32
CA PRO A 481 -16.45 8.78 -21.49
C PRO A 481 -16.33 7.59 -22.45
N ASP A 482 -15.15 6.97 -22.52
CA ASP A 482 -14.82 5.79 -23.33
C ASP A 482 -14.98 4.47 -22.59
N ALA A 483 -15.58 4.48 -21.38
CA ALA A 483 -15.83 3.28 -20.59
C ALA A 483 -16.73 2.25 -21.30
N ALA A 484 -17.48 2.63 -22.34
CA ALA A 484 -18.22 1.65 -23.15
C ALA A 484 -17.30 0.73 -23.98
N GLU A 485 -16.06 1.17 -24.24
CA GLU A 485 -15.14 0.57 -25.23
C GLU A 485 -13.87 -0.01 -24.59
N LYS A 486 -13.38 0.50 -23.46
CA LYS A 486 -12.19 -0.05 -22.80
C LYS A 486 -12.13 0.23 -21.30
N GLN A 487 -11.33 -0.56 -20.60
CA GLN A 487 -10.94 -0.31 -19.21
C GLN A 487 -9.89 0.81 -19.13
N PRO A 488 -9.87 1.64 -18.07
CA PRO A 488 -8.76 2.52 -17.78
C PRO A 488 -7.48 1.71 -17.56
N GLU A 489 -6.38 2.18 -18.14
CA GLU A 489 -5.05 1.59 -17.92
C GLU A 489 -4.49 1.96 -16.54
N ASN A 490 -4.85 3.14 -16.02
CA ASN A 490 -4.40 3.67 -14.74
C ASN A 490 -5.51 4.54 -14.13
N LEU A 491 -5.46 4.70 -12.81
CA LEU A 491 -6.26 5.62 -12.04
C LEU A 491 -5.37 6.35 -11.02
N PRO A 492 -5.72 7.56 -10.55
CA PRO A 492 -4.89 8.31 -9.61
C PRO A 492 -4.68 7.53 -8.30
N LEU A 493 -3.43 7.46 -7.85
CA LEU A 493 -3.05 6.95 -6.53
C LEU A 493 -2.75 8.14 -5.63
N THR A 494 -3.43 8.23 -4.49
CA THR A 494 -3.34 9.35 -3.53
C THR A 494 -3.13 8.83 -2.11
N ASP A 495 -2.72 9.70 -1.19
CA ASP A 495 -2.71 9.38 0.23
C ASP A 495 -4.16 9.23 0.74
N ASN A 496 -4.40 8.19 1.54
CA ASN A 496 -5.73 7.86 2.01
C ASN A 496 -6.05 8.57 3.32
N ALA A 497 -6.72 9.72 3.24
CA ALA A 497 -7.20 10.47 4.41
C ALA A 497 -8.18 9.65 5.28
N GLU A 498 -8.83 8.64 4.71
CA GLU A 498 -9.74 7.72 5.41
C GLU A 498 -9.12 6.35 5.72
N SER A 499 -7.79 6.24 5.70
CA SER A 499 -7.12 5.02 6.18
C SER A 499 -7.51 4.73 7.64
N LEU A 500 -7.65 3.44 7.98
CA LEU A 500 -7.90 3.00 9.36
C LEU A 500 -6.61 2.85 10.18
N LEU A 501 -5.46 3.24 9.64
CA LEU A 501 -4.16 3.03 10.27
C LEU A 501 -3.94 3.91 11.51
N ASP A 502 -4.75 4.93 11.75
CA ASP A 502 -4.85 5.63 13.03
C ASP A 502 -5.57 4.79 14.10
N GLU A 503 -6.49 3.91 13.70
CA GLU A 503 -7.35 3.13 14.61
C GLU A 503 -6.87 1.68 14.84
N THR A 504 -6.35 1.01 13.81
CA THR A 504 -5.93 -0.40 13.87
C THR A 504 -4.73 -0.67 12.97
N ASP A 505 -3.91 -1.66 13.34
CA ASP A 505 -3.00 -2.26 12.37
C ASP A 505 -3.81 -3.09 11.37
N LEU A 506 -3.35 -3.13 10.12
CA LEU A 506 -4.08 -3.71 8.99
C LEU A 506 -3.29 -4.87 8.41
N VAL A 507 -3.97 -5.98 8.13
CA VAL A 507 -3.39 -7.17 7.48
C VAL A 507 -4.31 -7.59 6.34
N PHE A 508 -3.91 -7.30 5.11
CA PHE A 508 -4.62 -7.68 3.89
C PHE A 508 -4.15 -9.07 3.46
N ILE A 509 -5.09 -10.02 3.34
CA ILE A 509 -4.79 -11.45 3.15
C ILE A 509 -5.42 -11.95 1.85
N ASP A 510 -4.61 -12.64 1.04
CA ASP A 510 -5.05 -13.28 -0.18
C ASP A 510 -5.21 -14.80 0.04
N PRO A 511 -6.41 -15.41 -0.10
CA PRO A 511 -6.59 -16.86 0.04
C PRO A 511 -5.85 -17.67 -1.05
N PRO A 512 -5.63 -18.99 -0.88
CA PRO A 512 -4.96 -19.83 -1.87
C PRO A 512 -5.61 -19.77 -3.27
N GLY A 513 -4.80 -19.52 -4.31
CA GLY A 513 -5.26 -19.32 -5.68
C GLY A 513 -5.68 -17.87 -6.01
N THR A 514 -5.37 -16.91 -5.12
CA THR A 514 -5.59 -15.48 -5.34
C THR A 514 -4.32 -14.69 -5.01
N GLY A 515 -4.16 -13.51 -5.62
CA GLY A 515 -2.97 -12.69 -5.47
C GLY A 515 -1.70 -13.45 -5.85
N TYR A 516 -0.81 -13.63 -4.88
CA TYR A 516 0.36 -14.50 -4.99
C TYR A 516 0.26 -15.75 -4.11
N SER A 517 -0.89 -16.06 -3.51
CA SER A 517 -1.05 -17.20 -2.62
C SER A 517 -1.23 -18.52 -3.36
N GLN A 518 -0.57 -19.57 -2.89
CA GLN A 518 -0.60 -20.89 -3.52
C GLN A 518 -0.42 -22.01 -2.50
N ALA A 519 -1.02 -23.16 -2.77
CA ALA A 519 -0.82 -24.39 -1.99
C ALA A 519 0.65 -24.85 -1.98
N ILE A 520 1.02 -25.63 -0.97
CA ILE A 520 2.35 -26.23 -0.82
C ILE A 520 2.23 -27.75 -0.95
N ALA A 521 3.13 -28.39 -1.69
CA ALA A 521 3.06 -29.81 -1.98
C ALA A 521 3.11 -30.65 -0.68
N PRO A 522 2.30 -31.72 -0.58
CA PRO A 522 1.54 -32.37 -1.65
C PRO A 522 0.15 -31.77 -1.94
N HIS A 523 -0.25 -30.71 -1.23
CA HIS A 523 -1.55 -30.05 -1.42
C HIS A 523 -1.56 -29.22 -2.70
N VAL A 524 -2.73 -29.06 -3.31
CA VAL A 524 -2.95 -28.20 -4.48
C VAL A 524 -3.99 -27.12 -4.17
N ASN A 525 -3.99 -26.03 -4.94
CA ASN A 525 -4.93 -24.91 -4.71
C ASN A 525 -6.38 -25.37 -4.51
N LYS A 526 -6.86 -26.34 -5.32
CA LYS A 526 -8.22 -26.86 -5.25
C LYS A 526 -8.59 -27.47 -3.90
N ASP A 527 -7.63 -27.97 -3.12
CA ASP A 527 -7.88 -28.55 -1.80
C ASP A 527 -8.46 -27.51 -0.82
N PHE A 528 -8.23 -26.22 -1.09
CA PHE A 528 -8.69 -25.09 -0.29
C PHE A 528 -9.89 -24.34 -0.90
N TRP A 529 -10.45 -24.81 -2.02
CA TRP A 529 -11.53 -24.12 -2.74
C TRP A 529 -12.92 -24.60 -2.31
N GLY A 530 -13.30 -24.27 -1.08
CA GLY A 530 -14.61 -24.58 -0.55
C GLY A 530 -14.91 -23.86 0.76
N VAL A 531 -16.20 -23.79 1.12
CA VAL A 531 -16.67 -22.92 2.21
C VAL A 531 -15.95 -23.16 3.54
N GLN A 532 -15.81 -24.42 3.97
CA GLN A 532 -15.17 -24.73 5.25
C GLN A 532 -13.64 -24.70 5.15
N VAL A 533 -13.07 -25.34 4.13
CA VAL A 533 -11.60 -25.45 3.95
C VAL A 533 -10.92 -24.09 3.76
N ASP A 534 -11.62 -23.13 3.16
CA ASP A 534 -11.20 -21.72 3.06
C ASP A 534 -11.07 -21.04 4.42
N ALA A 535 -12.06 -21.21 5.30
CA ALA A 535 -11.98 -20.65 6.66
C ALA A 535 -10.93 -21.40 7.50
N ASP A 536 -10.78 -22.71 7.31
CA ASP A 536 -9.81 -23.54 8.04
C ASP A 536 -8.38 -23.07 7.79
N VAL A 537 -7.97 -22.94 6.52
CA VAL A 537 -6.61 -22.51 6.15
C VAL A 537 -6.32 -21.09 6.63
N LEU A 538 -7.30 -20.18 6.51
CA LEU A 538 -7.14 -18.80 6.96
C LEU A 538 -7.10 -18.66 8.48
N PHE A 539 -7.78 -19.53 9.23
CA PHE A 539 -7.64 -19.54 10.69
C PHE A 539 -6.22 -19.96 11.10
N GLN A 540 -5.60 -20.92 10.41
CA GLN A 540 -4.21 -21.29 10.69
C GLN A 540 -3.23 -20.18 10.32
N TYR A 541 -3.43 -19.50 9.19
CA TYR A 541 -2.68 -18.28 8.86
C TYR A 541 -2.80 -17.22 9.96
N ILE A 542 -4.03 -16.89 10.40
CA ILE A 542 -4.26 -15.86 11.43
C ILE A 542 -3.56 -16.24 12.75
N LYS A 543 -3.64 -17.51 13.17
CA LYS A 543 -2.91 -17.99 14.35
C LYS A 543 -1.40 -17.81 14.19
N HIS A 544 -0.85 -18.21 13.04
CA HIS A 544 0.57 -18.08 12.78
C HIS A 544 1.02 -16.62 12.77
N TYR A 545 0.28 -15.75 12.09
CA TYR A 545 0.53 -14.30 12.09
C TYR A 545 0.50 -13.71 13.50
N VAL A 546 -0.51 -14.06 14.31
CA VAL A 546 -0.63 -13.57 15.70
C VAL A 546 0.56 -14.00 16.55
N ASN A 547 0.98 -15.27 16.45
CA ASN A 547 2.09 -15.79 17.23
C ASN A 547 3.42 -15.16 16.81
N LEU A 548 3.69 -15.11 15.50
CA LEU A 548 4.92 -14.54 14.93
C LEU A 548 5.07 -13.05 15.28
N ASN A 549 3.99 -12.29 15.22
CA ASN A 549 3.99 -10.83 15.41
C ASN A 549 3.62 -10.40 16.84
N GLN A 550 3.54 -11.34 17.78
CA GLN A 550 3.23 -11.09 19.20
C GLN A 550 1.94 -10.29 19.42
N ARG A 551 0.85 -10.68 18.75
CA ARG A 551 -0.47 -10.01 18.79
C ARG A 551 -1.49 -10.69 19.68
N GLN A 552 -1.05 -11.56 20.59
CA GLN A 552 -1.91 -12.33 21.49
C GLN A 552 -2.84 -11.41 22.28
N SER A 553 -2.30 -10.34 22.86
CA SER A 553 -3.01 -9.38 23.68
C SER A 553 -3.74 -8.27 22.90
N SER A 554 -3.51 -8.14 21.59
CA SER A 554 -4.22 -7.17 20.76
C SER A 554 -5.70 -7.54 20.59
N PRO A 555 -6.61 -6.55 20.64
CA PRO A 555 -7.98 -6.72 20.12
C PRO A 555 -7.93 -7.17 18.66
N LYS A 556 -8.64 -8.25 18.33
CA LYS A 556 -8.62 -8.84 16.99
C LYS A 556 -9.95 -8.60 16.30
N TYR A 557 -9.88 -8.07 15.09
CA TYR A 557 -11.05 -7.86 14.26
C TYR A 557 -10.91 -8.56 12.92
N LEU A 558 -12.04 -9.04 12.40
CA LEU A 558 -12.16 -9.50 11.02
C LEU A 558 -12.90 -8.44 10.23
N TYR A 559 -12.41 -8.14 9.03
CA TYR A 559 -13.10 -7.28 8.09
C TYR A 559 -13.21 -8.02 6.76
N GLY A 560 -14.44 -8.33 6.37
CA GLY A 560 -14.68 -9.05 5.13
C GLY A 560 -15.67 -8.31 4.23
N GLU A 561 -15.49 -8.43 2.92
CA GLU A 561 -16.47 -7.93 1.93
C GLU A 561 -17.15 -9.08 1.17
N SER A 562 -18.44 -8.94 0.86
CA SER A 562 -19.18 -9.89 -0.01
C SER A 562 -19.20 -11.30 0.58
N TYR A 563 -18.76 -12.32 -0.15
CA TYR A 563 -18.47 -13.66 0.38
C TYR A 563 -17.53 -13.62 1.60
N GLY A 564 -16.51 -12.74 1.58
CA GLY A 564 -15.59 -12.54 2.69
C GLY A 564 -16.33 -12.09 3.95
N GLY A 565 -17.17 -11.06 3.84
CA GLY A 565 -17.94 -10.53 4.98
C GLY A 565 -19.11 -11.41 5.39
N GLY A 566 -19.74 -12.08 4.43
CA GLY A 566 -20.98 -12.82 4.63
C GLY A 566 -20.80 -14.29 4.96
N ILE A 567 -19.74 -14.94 4.48
CA ILE A 567 -19.51 -16.38 4.71
C ILE A 567 -18.25 -16.60 5.53
N ARG A 568 -17.10 -16.10 5.04
CA ARG A 568 -15.80 -16.37 5.65
C ARG A 568 -15.66 -15.77 7.05
N ALA A 569 -15.95 -14.48 7.22
CA ALA A 569 -15.81 -13.81 8.52
C ALA A 569 -16.72 -14.40 9.61
N PRO A 570 -17.99 -14.77 9.33
CA PRO A 570 -18.82 -15.52 10.28
C PRO A 570 -18.24 -16.87 10.72
N ILE A 571 -17.75 -17.68 9.77
CA ILE A 571 -17.16 -19.00 10.09
C ILE A 571 -15.88 -18.81 10.92
N LEU A 572 -14.98 -17.92 10.49
CA LEU A 572 -13.78 -17.56 11.24
C LEU A 572 -14.13 -17.03 12.64
N SER A 573 -15.18 -16.22 12.76
CA SER A 573 -15.63 -15.72 14.06
C SER A 573 -15.99 -16.86 15.01
N ARG A 574 -16.80 -17.81 14.55
CA ARG A 574 -17.14 -19.01 15.32
C ARG A 574 -15.87 -19.78 15.70
N MET A 575 -15.00 -20.07 14.74
CA MET A 575 -13.80 -20.87 14.96
C MET A 575 -12.83 -20.22 15.96
N MET A 576 -12.60 -18.92 15.85
CA MET A 576 -11.72 -18.18 16.76
C MET A 576 -12.29 -18.16 18.19
N VAL A 577 -13.60 -17.95 18.33
CA VAL A 577 -14.27 -17.94 19.64
C VAL A 577 -14.28 -19.34 20.27
N GLU A 578 -14.64 -20.37 19.50
CA GLU A 578 -14.68 -21.77 19.98
C GLU A 578 -13.30 -22.28 20.38
N ALA A 579 -12.26 -21.96 19.60
CA ALA A 579 -10.89 -22.32 19.94
C ALA A 579 -10.39 -21.55 21.18
N GLY A 580 -10.93 -20.35 21.41
CA GLY A 580 -10.62 -19.51 22.55
C GLY A 580 -9.15 -19.07 22.61
N THR A 581 -8.73 -18.58 23.76
CA THR A 581 -7.36 -18.06 23.95
C THR A 581 -6.28 -19.14 23.90
N GLY A 582 -6.64 -20.41 24.09
CA GLY A 582 -5.71 -21.55 24.04
C GLY A 582 -5.24 -21.91 22.63
N ALA A 583 -5.80 -21.27 21.59
CA ALA A 583 -5.37 -21.44 20.21
C ALA A 583 -4.03 -20.75 19.90
N TYR A 584 -3.60 -19.81 20.74
CA TYR A 584 -2.42 -18.98 20.53
C TYR A 584 -1.32 -19.34 21.52
N ASP A 585 -0.07 -19.03 21.17
CA ASP A 585 1.04 -19.14 22.10
C ASP A 585 0.83 -18.18 23.28
N PRO A 586 1.43 -18.44 24.47
CA PRO A 586 1.39 -17.47 25.56
C PRO A 586 1.99 -16.13 25.15
N ASP A 587 1.35 -15.02 25.53
CA ASP A 587 1.93 -13.69 25.37
C ASP A 587 3.28 -13.62 26.10
N PRO A 588 4.37 -13.16 25.44
CA PRO A 588 5.72 -13.18 26.01
C PRO A 588 5.86 -12.30 27.26
N PHE A 589 4.94 -11.36 27.48
CA PHE A 589 4.90 -10.46 28.65
C PHE A 589 3.81 -10.85 29.66
N GLY A 590 3.18 -12.02 29.49
CA GLY A 590 2.13 -12.53 30.37
C GLY A 590 0.81 -11.75 30.29
N LYS A 591 0.61 -10.95 29.22
CA LYS A 591 -0.63 -10.20 29.03
C LYS A 591 -1.77 -11.14 28.64
N LYS A 592 -3.01 -10.72 28.92
CA LYS A 592 -4.20 -11.53 28.63
C LYS A 592 -4.40 -11.65 27.12
N THR A 593 -4.39 -12.88 26.61
CA THR A 593 -4.74 -13.17 25.22
C THR A 593 -6.21 -12.87 24.93
N ILE A 594 -6.49 -12.35 23.74
CA ILE A 594 -7.84 -12.10 23.22
C ILE A 594 -8.06 -13.01 22.01
N ALA A 595 -9.14 -13.80 22.01
CA ALA A 595 -9.47 -14.67 20.88
C ALA A 595 -10.04 -13.84 19.71
N LEU A 596 -11.11 -13.10 19.96
CA LEU A 596 -11.76 -12.21 18.99
C LEU A 596 -12.44 -11.05 19.72
N SER A 597 -12.42 -9.85 19.12
CA SER A 597 -13.12 -8.68 19.65
C SER A 597 -14.35 -8.31 18.82
N GLY A 598 -14.32 -8.53 17.51
CA GLY A 598 -15.48 -8.31 16.66
C GLY A 598 -15.24 -8.55 15.18
N SER A 599 -16.28 -8.33 14.38
CA SER A 599 -16.16 -8.37 12.91
C SER A 599 -17.00 -7.31 12.21
N VAL A 600 -16.47 -6.76 11.14
CA VAL A 600 -17.16 -5.86 10.22
C VAL A 600 -17.48 -6.63 8.95
N PHE A 601 -18.76 -6.65 8.60
CA PHE A 601 -19.30 -7.31 7.43
C PHE A 601 -19.65 -6.24 6.39
N HIS A 602 -18.79 -6.06 5.39
CA HIS A 602 -18.99 -5.10 4.30
C HIS A 602 -19.76 -5.75 3.16
N SER A 603 -20.89 -5.16 2.79
CA SER A 603 -21.79 -5.66 1.75
C SER A 603 -21.93 -7.20 1.78
N PRO A 604 -22.32 -7.81 2.92
CA PRO A 604 -22.20 -9.25 3.13
C PRO A 604 -23.29 -10.07 2.44
N VAL A 605 -22.93 -11.33 2.15
CA VAL A 605 -23.88 -12.41 1.83
C VAL A 605 -23.99 -13.39 3.01
N PHE A 606 -24.98 -13.22 3.90
CA PHE A 606 -25.19 -14.18 5.01
C PHE A 606 -25.95 -15.45 4.61
N ASP A 607 -26.78 -15.37 3.56
CA ASP A 607 -27.60 -16.47 3.07
C ASP A 607 -27.76 -16.35 1.55
N TYR A 608 -27.09 -17.23 0.81
CA TYR A 608 -27.18 -17.29 -0.65
C TYR A 608 -28.58 -17.64 -1.15
N GLY A 609 -29.42 -18.28 -0.33
CA GLY A 609 -30.83 -18.52 -0.64
C GLY A 609 -31.66 -17.24 -0.67
N THR A 610 -31.13 -16.13 -0.16
CA THR A 610 -31.78 -14.82 -0.20
C THR A 610 -31.19 -13.84 -1.22
N MET A 611 -30.19 -14.27 -1.98
CA MET A 611 -29.62 -13.49 -3.08
C MET A 611 -30.44 -13.64 -4.36
N CYS A 612 -30.45 -12.58 -5.16
CA CYS A 612 -31.01 -12.58 -6.49
C CYS A 612 -29.87 -12.62 -7.53
N GLU A 613 -29.17 -13.75 -7.64
CA GLU A 613 -28.04 -13.91 -8.56
C GLU A 613 -28.27 -15.08 -9.52
N GLN A 614 -28.03 -14.84 -10.83
CA GLN A 614 -27.87 -15.77 -11.98
C GLN A 614 -28.87 -16.93 -12.19
N TYR A 615 -29.76 -17.16 -11.23
CA TYR A 615 -30.78 -18.18 -11.14
C TYR A 615 -32.00 -17.47 -10.55
N ALA A 616 -33.18 -17.70 -11.14
CA ALA A 616 -34.42 -17.10 -10.66
C ALA A 616 -34.72 -17.59 -9.23
N GLY A 617 -34.22 -16.86 -8.23
CA GLY A 617 -34.38 -17.19 -6.82
C GLY A 617 -35.69 -16.59 -6.26
N PRO A 618 -36.38 -17.29 -5.35
CA PRO A 618 -37.63 -16.82 -4.75
C PRO A 618 -37.48 -15.53 -3.93
N ALA A 619 -36.25 -15.10 -3.66
CA ALA A 619 -35.92 -13.94 -2.83
C ALA A 619 -35.64 -12.65 -3.61
N CYS A 620 -35.79 -12.61 -4.94
CA CYS A 620 -35.48 -11.43 -5.75
C CYS A 620 -36.21 -10.13 -5.38
N TRP A 621 -37.32 -10.24 -4.65
CA TRP A 621 -38.03 -9.10 -4.07
C TRP A 621 -37.15 -8.25 -3.12
N THR A 622 -36.05 -8.78 -2.59
CA THR A 622 -35.11 -8.04 -1.72
C THR A 622 -34.32 -6.96 -2.45
N LEU A 623 -34.27 -6.98 -3.79
CA LEU A 623 -33.66 -5.92 -4.60
C LEU A 623 -34.55 -4.69 -4.76
N PHE A 624 -35.86 -4.80 -4.49
CA PHE A 624 -36.80 -3.70 -4.69
C PHE A 624 -36.34 -2.40 -4.01
N PRO A 625 -35.89 -2.42 -2.73
CA PRO A 625 -35.39 -1.21 -2.10
C PRO A 625 -34.15 -0.63 -2.78
N THR A 626 -33.17 -1.45 -3.18
CA THR A 626 -32.00 -1.00 -3.94
C THR A 626 -32.43 -0.27 -5.22
N TYR A 627 -33.36 -0.83 -6.00
CA TYR A 627 -33.82 -0.18 -7.23
C TYR A 627 -34.55 1.13 -6.98
N ALA A 628 -35.37 1.21 -5.92
CA ALA A 628 -35.98 2.47 -5.52
C ALA A 628 -34.94 3.52 -5.13
N MET A 629 -33.88 3.11 -4.41
CA MET A 629 -32.76 3.99 -4.07
C MET A 629 -32.01 4.48 -5.30
N THR A 630 -31.71 3.60 -6.25
CA THR A 630 -31.05 3.97 -7.51
C THR A 630 -31.92 4.95 -8.31
N HIS A 631 -33.25 4.78 -8.30
CA HIS A 631 -34.15 5.66 -9.06
C HIS A 631 -34.15 7.05 -8.45
N LYS A 632 -34.22 7.11 -7.11
CA LYS A 632 -34.13 8.35 -6.36
C LYS A 632 -32.80 9.07 -6.62
N ALA A 633 -31.69 8.34 -6.72
CA ALA A 633 -30.39 8.91 -7.05
C ALA A 633 -30.34 9.51 -8.46
N TYR A 634 -30.93 8.83 -9.46
CA TYR A 634 -31.05 9.40 -10.81
C TYR A 634 -31.96 10.63 -10.85
N ALA A 635 -33.11 10.60 -10.19
CA ALA A 635 -33.99 11.76 -10.12
C ALA A 635 -33.29 12.98 -9.50
N ALA A 636 -32.46 12.77 -8.47
CA ALA A 636 -31.66 13.83 -7.87
C ALA A 636 -30.58 14.35 -8.83
N ALA A 637 -29.85 13.46 -9.50
CA ALA A 637 -28.82 13.82 -10.48
C ALA A 637 -29.39 14.59 -11.68
N ASP A 638 -30.50 14.12 -12.26
CA ASP A 638 -31.16 14.74 -13.42
C ASP A 638 -31.71 16.14 -13.12
N THR A 639 -32.09 16.39 -11.87
CA THR A 639 -32.59 17.70 -11.41
C THR A 639 -31.50 18.59 -10.83
N GLY A 640 -30.26 18.09 -10.69
CA GLY A 640 -29.17 18.79 -10.01
C GLY A 640 -29.43 19.06 -8.52
N THR A 641 -30.31 18.27 -7.88
CA THR A 641 -30.66 18.42 -6.47
C THR A 641 -29.81 17.52 -5.59
N LYS A 642 -29.58 17.92 -4.33
CA LYS A 642 -28.93 17.06 -3.35
C LYS A 642 -29.86 15.89 -3.04
N LEU A 643 -29.34 14.67 -3.16
CA LEU A 643 -30.06 13.48 -2.75
C LEU A 643 -30.26 13.49 -1.22
N ASP A 644 -31.51 13.55 -0.78
CA ASP A 644 -31.89 13.43 0.63
C ASP A 644 -32.72 12.16 0.84
N ILE A 645 -32.31 11.35 1.82
CA ILE A 645 -32.97 10.10 2.20
C ILE A 645 -33.56 10.30 3.60
N ALA A 646 -34.75 10.90 3.66
CA ALA A 646 -35.46 11.06 4.91
C ALA A 646 -35.83 9.69 5.50
N PRO A 647 -35.67 9.46 6.82
CA PRO A 647 -36.02 8.18 7.45
C PRO A 647 -37.42 7.64 7.12
N PRO A 648 -38.50 8.47 7.07
CA PRO A 648 -39.82 8.00 6.70
C PRO A 648 -39.89 7.39 5.29
N TYR A 649 -39.06 7.83 4.35
CA TYR A 649 -39.03 7.26 3.01
C TYR A 649 -38.53 5.80 3.03
N LEU A 650 -37.45 5.53 3.76
CA LEU A 650 -36.92 4.17 3.90
C LEU A 650 -37.89 3.26 4.66
N ASP A 651 -38.56 3.78 5.68
CA ASP A 651 -39.54 3.00 6.44
C ASP A 651 -40.74 2.63 5.56
N ASN A 652 -41.29 3.58 4.80
CA ASN A 652 -42.37 3.32 3.84
C ASN A 652 -41.92 2.34 2.74
N LEU A 653 -40.68 2.45 2.27
CA LEU A 653 -40.11 1.56 1.26
C LEU A 653 -40.00 0.12 1.78
N ARG A 654 -39.51 -0.06 3.01
CA ARG A 654 -39.44 -1.37 3.69
C ARG A 654 -40.84 -1.95 3.93
N GLU A 655 -41.77 -1.13 4.40
CA GLU A 655 -43.16 -1.53 4.62
C GLU A 655 -43.81 -1.96 3.31
N PHE A 656 -43.71 -1.16 2.24
CA PHE A 656 -44.24 -1.54 0.93
C PHE A 656 -43.63 -2.86 0.44
N THR A 657 -42.31 -3.00 0.56
CA THR A 657 -41.60 -4.21 0.11
C THR A 657 -42.11 -5.46 0.85
N LEU A 658 -42.26 -5.38 2.17
CA LEU A 658 -42.65 -6.50 3.00
C LEU A 658 -44.15 -6.81 2.96
N GLU A 659 -45.00 -5.78 3.06
CA GLU A 659 -46.44 -5.91 3.29
C GLU A 659 -47.26 -5.86 2.00
N LYS A 660 -46.69 -5.34 0.89
CA LYS A 660 -47.40 -5.21 -0.40
C LYS A 660 -46.72 -6.00 -1.50
N HIS A 661 -45.40 -5.91 -1.65
CA HIS A 661 -44.69 -6.56 -2.75
C HIS A 661 -44.43 -8.05 -2.52
N LEU A 662 -43.86 -8.43 -1.37
CA LEU A 662 -43.60 -9.83 -1.06
C LEU A 662 -44.84 -10.74 -1.10
N PRO A 663 -46.04 -10.35 -0.59
CA PRO A 663 -47.24 -11.18 -0.69
C PRO A 663 -47.65 -11.46 -2.13
N VAL A 664 -47.50 -10.47 -3.02
CA VAL A 664 -47.77 -10.60 -4.45
C VAL A 664 -46.75 -11.55 -5.09
N VAL A 665 -45.47 -11.40 -4.76
CA VAL A 665 -44.40 -12.32 -5.19
C VAL A 665 -44.69 -13.75 -4.77
N ARG A 666 -45.02 -14.00 -3.49
CA ARG A 666 -45.38 -15.34 -2.99
C ARG A 666 -46.62 -15.91 -3.66
N ARG A 667 -47.65 -15.09 -3.87
CA ARG A 667 -48.93 -15.52 -4.46
C ARG A 667 -48.75 -15.99 -5.90
N PHE A 668 -47.90 -15.30 -6.67
CA PHE A 668 -47.81 -15.54 -8.11
C PHE A 668 -46.52 -16.23 -8.56
N MET A 669 -45.50 -16.40 -7.72
CA MET A 669 -44.25 -17.08 -8.12
C MET A 669 -44.47 -18.46 -8.77
N LEU A 670 -45.29 -19.34 -8.16
CA LEU A 670 -45.61 -20.65 -8.76
C LEU A 670 -46.51 -20.51 -10.00
N PRO A 671 -47.59 -19.71 -9.99
CA PRO A 671 -48.36 -19.40 -11.20
C PRO A 671 -47.59 -18.86 -12.39
N LEU A 672 -46.47 -18.17 -12.15
CA LEU A 672 -45.61 -17.59 -13.17
C LEU A 672 -44.68 -18.63 -13.81
N LEU A 673 -44.34 -19.71 -13.09
CA LEU A 673 -43.49 -20.80 -13.57
C LEU A 673 -44.27 -21.94 -14.25
N VAL A 674 -45.60 -21.98 -14.05
CA VAL A 674 -46.47 -23.04 -14.56
C VAL A 674 -47.45 -22.44 -15.59
N PRO A 675 -47.30 -22.72 -16.89
CA PRO A 675 -48.13 -22.11 -17.94
C PRO A 675 -49.65 -22.24 -17.74
N SER A 676 -50.12 -23.34 -17.14
CA SER A 676 -51.54 -23.56 -16.85
C SER A 676 -52.11 -22.65 -15.76
N LEU A 677 -51.26 -22.01 -14.95
CA LEU A 677 -51.63 -21.12 -13.86
C LEU A 677 -51.50 -19.63 -14.23
N LYS A 678 -50.95 -19.32 -15.42
CA LYS A 678 -50.74 -17.94 -15.92
C LYS A 678 -52.01 -17.10 -15.95
N ALA A 679 -53.18 -17.71 -16.22
CA ALA A 679 -54.46 -17.00 -16.23
C ALA A 679 -54.78 -16.30 -14.89
N SER A 680 -54.31 -16.86 -13.76
CA SER A 680 -54.48 -16.24 -12.45
C SER A 680 -53.64 -14.97 -12.26
N TRP A 681 -52.44 -14.94 -12.85
CA TRP A 681 -51.60 -13.76 -12.91
C TRP A 681 -52.23 -12.68 -13.80
N ASP A 682 -52.66 -13.06 -15.01
CA ASP A 682 -53.28 -12.12 -15.94
C ASP A 682 -54.53 -11.47 -15.32
N SER A 683 -55.36 -12.27 -14.63
CA SER A 683 -56.53 -11.75 -13.90
C SER A 683 -56.17 -10.78 -12.77
N TYR A 684 -55.10 -11.05 -12.02
CA TYR A 684 -54.63 -10.13 -10.99
C TYR A 684 -54.07 -8.84 -11.60
N ALA A 685 -53.25 -8.97 -12.66
CA ALA A 685 -52.61 -7.84 -13.29
C ALA A 685 -53.61 -6.83 -13.88
N GLU A 686 -54.77 -7.28 -14.35
CA GLU A 686 -55.85 -6.41 -14.84
C GLU A 686 -56.78 -5.88 -13.73
N SER A 687 -56.75 -6.48 -12.54
CA SER A 687 -57.57 -6.05 -11.41
C SER A 687 -57.19 -4.65 -10.91
N SER A 688 -58.09 -4.00 -10.17
CA SER A 688 -57.78 -2.72 -9.51
C SER A 688 -56.64 -2.85 -8.50
N GLU A 689 -56.55 -3.99 -7.81
CA GLU A 689 -55.48 -4.30 -6.87
C GLU A 689 -54.12 -4.40 -7.57
N GLY A 690 -54.04 -5.17 -8.67
CA GLY A 690 -52.82 -5.32 -9.45
C GLY A 690 -52.34 -4.01 -10.08
N ARG A 691 -53.25 -3.21 -10.65
CA ARG A 691 -52.91 -1.90 -11.20
C ARG A 691 -52.33 -0.95 -10.14
N ALA A 692 -52.99 -0.84 -8.98
CA ALA A 692 -52.49 -0.02 -7.88
C ALA A 692 -51.11 -0.50 -7.36
N HIS A 693 -50.88 -1.82 -7.34
CA HIS A 693 -49.58 -2.39 -6.99
C HIS A 693 -48.47 -1.96 -7.96
N PHE A 694 -48.71 -2.07 -9.27
CA PHE A 694 -47.72 -1.69 -10.29
C PHE A 694 -47.49 -0.17 -10.37
N GLU A 695 -48.53 0.64 -10.19
CA GLU A 695 -48.40 2.10 -10.09
C GLU A 695 -47.55 2.50 -8.89
N SER A 696 -47.70 1.81 -7.75
CA SER A 696 -46.85 2.03 -6.58
C SER A 696 -45.40 1.60 -6.84
N ALA A 697 -45.20 0.46 -7.52
CA ALA A 697 -43.88 -0.02 -7.90
C ALA A 697 -43.17 0.96 -8.86
N GLU A 698 -43.90 1.50 -9.83
CA GLU A 698 -43.44 2.56 -10.73
C GLU A 698 -43.08 3.82 -9.97
N ALA A 699 -43.92 4.29 -9.04
CA ALA A 699 -43.64 5.48 -8.25
C ALA A 699 -42.35 5.37 -7.41
N TYR A 700 -42.01 4.16 -6.94
CA TYR A 700 -40.76 3.94 -6.19
C TYR A 700 -39.54 3.79 -7.10
N THR A 701 -39.67 3.09 -8.23
CA THR A 701 -38.52 2.62 -9.02
C THR A 701 -38.33 3.35 -10.36
N GLY A 702 -39.28 4.18 -10.78
CA GLY A 702 -39.30 4.83 -12.08
C GLY A 702 -39.47 3.88 -13.27
N VAL A 703 -39.56 2.57 -13.03
CA VAL A 703 -39.82 1.56 -14.05
C VAL A 703 -41.31 1.51 -14.31
N ALA A 704 -41.72 1.70 -15.56
CA ALA A 704 -43.13 1.76 -15.94
C ALA A 704 -43.94 0.55 -15.43
N ALA A 705 -45.17 0.78 -14.97
CA ALA A 705 -46.07 -0.27 -14.49
C ALA A 705 -46.25 -1.41 -15.51
N ALA A 706 -46.23 -1.09 -16.80
CA ALA A 706 -46.26 -2.07 -17.89
C ALA A 706 -45.05 -3.02 -17.88
N ALA A 707 -43.86 -2.53 -17.54
CA ALA A 707 -42.66 -3.34 -17.39
C ALA A 707 -42.73 -4.22 -16.14
N TRP A 708 -43.23 -3.71 -15.00
CA TRP A 708 -43.50 -4.53 -13.80
C TRP A 708 -44.49 -5.66 -14.05
N LYS A 709 -45.52 -5.40 -14.85
CA LYS A 709 -46.47 -6.42 -15.32
C LYS A 709 -45.79 -7.45 -16.25
N ARG A 710 -44.93 -7.01 -17.17
CA ARG A 710 -44.21 -7.90 -18.11
C ARG A 710 -43.18 -8.77 -17.39
N LEU A 711 -42.41 -8.19 -16.48
CA LEU A 711 -41.32 -8.83 -15.73
C LEU A 711 -41.83 -9.63 -14.53
N MET A 712 -43.15 -9.87 -14.48
CA MET A 712 -43.75 -10.85 -13.59
C MET A 712 -43.32 -10.60 -12.13
N ILE A 713 -43.40 -9.35 -11.65
CA ILE A 713 -43.08 -8.92 -10.26
C ILE A 713 -41.70 -9.27 -9.73
N MET A 714 -40.79 -9.78 -10.56
CA MET A 714 -39.47 -10.21 -10.15
C MET A 714 -38.43 -9.28 -10.79
N PRO A 715 -37.80 -8.41 -9.99
CA PRO A 715 -36.85 -7.47 -10.55
C PRO A 715 -35.49 -8.17 -10.66
N PHE A 716 -35.30 -8.89 -11.76
CA PHE A 716 -34.07 -9.65 -12.00
C PHE A 716 -32.96 -8.74 -12.52
N SER A 717 -31.79 -8.79 -11.89
CA SER A 717 -30.58 -8.11 -12.39
C SER A 717 -30.18 -8.62 -13.78
N ILE A 718 -30.35 -9.92 -14.05
CA ILE A 718 -30.08 -10.58 -15.34
C ILE A 718 -31.10 -11.72 -15.54
N VAL A 719 -31.67 -11.85 -16.74
CA VAL A 719 -32.45 -13.05 -17.13
C VAL A 719 -31.58 -13.87 -18.09
N PRO A 720 -31.08 -15.06 -17.70
CA PRO A 720 -30.37 -15.90 -18.65
C PRO A 720 -31.34 -16.44 -19.72
N ALA A 721 -31.02 -16.22 -21.01
CA ALA A 721 -31.78 -16.77 -22.14
C ALA A 721 -31.96 -18.31 -22.04
N ARG A 722 -31.02 -19.00 -21.39
CA ARG A 722 -31.03 -20.48 -21.21
C ARG A 722 -32.21 -21.05 -20.41
N PHE A 723 -32.98 -20.24 -19.67
CA PHE A 723 -34.12 -20.74 -18.89
C PHE A 723 -35.43 -20.79 -19.69
N PHE A 724 -35.49 -20.11 -20.84
CA PHE A 724 -36.70 -20.04 -21.66
C PHE A 724 -36.27 -20.03 -23.13
N GLU A 725 -36.69 -21.02 -23.92
CA GLU A 725 -36.23 -21.32 -25.29
C GLU A 725 -36.51 -20.25 -26.37
N SER A 726 -36.71 -18.97 -26.01
CA SER A 726 -36.93 -17.86 -26.93
C SER A 726 -36.16 -16.60 -26.52
N THR A 727 -35.38 -16.04 -27.45
CA THR A 727 -34.60 -14.80 -27.30
C THR A 727 -35.46 -13.53 -27.24
N ASP A 728 -36.68 -13.54 -27.80
CA ASP A 728 -37.53 -12.33 -27.92
C ASP A 728 -38.36 -12.00 -26.66
N TYR A 729 -38.46 -12.92 -25.69
CA TYR A 729 -39.46 -12.79 -24.62
C TYR A 729 -38.99 -11.92 -23.43
N TYR A 730 -37.68 -11.74 -23.19
CA TYR A 730 -37.16 -11.13 -21.97
C TYR A 730 -36.14 -10.00 -22.21
N GLY A 731 -36.49 -8.78 -21.78
CA GLY A 731 -35.50 -7.75 -21.43
C GLY A 731 -35.13 -7.85 -19.95
N SER A 732 -33.92 -7.46 -19.55
CA SER A 732 -33.56 -7.41 -18.12
C SER A 732 -34.32 -6.28 -17.41
N PHE A 733 -34.63 -6.45 -16.12
CA PHE A 733 -35.21 -5.36 -15.30
C PHE A 733 -34.30 -4.12 -15.32
N MET A 734 -32.99 -4.34 -15.32
CA MET A 734 -31.97 -3.30 -15.47
C MET A 734 -32.07 -2.52 -16.79
N GLY A 735 -32.42 -3.18 -17.90
CA GLY A 735 -32.66 -2.51 -19.18
C GLY A 735 -33.92 -1.65 -19.20
N SER A 736 -34.95 -2.04 -18.42
CA SER A 736 -36.17 -1.23 -18.23
C SER A 736 -35.96 -0.06 -17.26
N PHE A 737 -34.95 -0.15 -16.39
CA PHE A 737 -34.62 0.86 -15.39
C PHE A 737 -33.98 2.11 -15.98
N LYS A 738 -33.03 1.93 -16.91
CA LYS A 738 -32.43 3.04 -17.67
C LYS A 738 -32.28 2.65 -19.15
N PRO A 739 -33.35 2.80 -19.96
CA PRO A 739 -33.33 2.40 -21.37
C PRO A 739 -32.17 3.03 -22.15
N GLY A 740 -31.51 2.24 -23.01
CA GLY A 740 -30.36 2.68 -23.81
C GLY A 740 -29.01 2.72 -23.07
N TYR A 741 -28.99 2.36 -21.78
CA TYR A 741 -27.78 2.31 -20.96
C TYR A 741 -27.52 0.91 -20.42
N ARG A 742 -26.23 0.62 -20.19
CA ARG A 742 -25.79 -0.53 -19.39
C ARG A 742 -25.35 -0.02 -18.02
N LEU A 743 -25.85 -0.66 -16.98
CA LEU A 743 -25.54 -0.35 -15.59
C LEU A 743 -24.47 -1.32 -15.07
N ASN A 744 -23.61 -0.85 -14.16
CA ASN A 744 -22.71 -1.72 -13.41
C ASN A 744 -23.50 -2.37 -12.26
N ILE A 745 -23.34 -3.68 -12.04
CA ILE A 745 -24.08 -4.40 -10.98
C ILE A 745 -23.56 -4.09 -9.57
N TYR A 746 -22.28 -3.75 -9.43
CA TYR A 746 -21.68 -3.40 -8.15
C TYR A 746 -22.05 -1.97 -7.73
N ASP A 747 -22.28 -1.03 -8.65
CA ASP A 747 -22.91 0.26 -8.32
C ASP A 747 -23.85 0.64 -9.45
N SER A 748 -25.15 0.46 -9.22
CA SER A 748 -26.17 0.70 -10.25
C SER A 748 -26.30 2.17 -10.67
N ARG A 749 -25.63 3.11 -9.99
CA ARG A 749 -25.49 4.49 -10.49
C ARG A 749 -24.48 4.59 -11.63
N MET A 750 -23.45 3.76 -11.67
CA MET A 750 -22.45 3.76 -12.75
C MET A 750 -23.06 3.19 -14.02
N HIS A 751 -22.92 3.91 -15.13
CA HIS A 751 -23.57 3.52 -16.38
C HIS A 751 -22.84 4.02 -17.63
N VAL A 752 -22.98 3.27 -18.73
CA VAL A 752 -22.44 3.61 -20.05
C VAL A 752 -23.52 3.51 -21.12
N LYS A 753 -23.43 4.35 -22.16
CA LYS A 753 -24.38 4.35 -23.29
C LYS A 753 -24.14 3.11 -24.17
N GLY A 754 -25.22 2.49 -24.65
CA GLY A 754 -25.15 1.34 -25.56
C GLY A 754 -25.95 0.12 -25.11
N GLY A 755 -27.18 0.35 -24.64
CA GLY A 755 -28.13 -0.70 -24.24
C GLY A 755 -29.07 -1.11 -25.36
N GLU A 756 -29.10 -2.41 -25.66
CA GLU A 756 -30.32 -3.25 -25.50
C GLU A 756 -30.00 -4.74 -25.71
N GLU A 757 -28.94 -5.09 -26.44
CA GLU A 757 -28.49 -6.47 -26.55
C GLU A 757 -27.16 -6.65 -25.78
N TRP A 758 -27.20 -7.49 -24.74
CA TRP A 758 -26.15 -8.49 -24.59
C TRP A 758 -26.25 -9.37 -25.83
N ASP A 759 -25.74 -8.88 -26.94
CA ASP A 759 -25.55 -9.71 -28.11
C ASP A 759 -24.39 -10.64 -27.72
N PHE A 760 -24.73 -11.89 -27.43
CA PHE A 760 -23.76 -12.94 -27.16
C PHE A 760 -22.80 -13.15 -28.34
N ASP A 761 -23.17 -12.66 -29.54
CA ASP A 761 -22.43 -12.80 -30.78
C ASP A 761 -21.58 -11.57 -31.15
N THR A 762 -21.87 -10.35 -30.64
CA THR A 762 -20.92 -9.22 -30.75
C THR A 762 -19.99 -9.16 -29.54
N TYR A 763 -18.78 -9.66 -29.79
CA TYR A 763 -17.63 -9.51 -28.91
C TYR A 763 -17.44 -8.04 -28.49
N LYS A 764 -17.78 -7.72 -27.25
CA LYS A 764 -17.34 -6.48 -26.60
C LYS A 764 -15.94 -6.72 -26.02
N PRO A 765 -15.07 -5.69 -26.01
CA PRO A 765 -13.68 -5.86 -25.60
C PRO A 765 -13.51 -6.26 -24.13
N TYR A 766 -14.50 -5.98 -23.25
CA TYR A 766 -14.52 -6.38 -21.84
C TYR A 766 -15.93 -6.24 -21.19
N ASP A 767 -16.10 -6.77 -19.95
CA ASP A 767 -17.31 -6.61 -19.12
C ASP A 767 -17.23 -5.36 -18.22
N PHE A 768 -18.20 -4.45 -18.38
CA PHE A 768 -18.28 -3.18 -17.65
C PHE A 768 -18.44 -3.34 -16.13
N ASN A 769 -18.90 -4.49 -15.64
CA ASN A 769 -18.94 -4.79 -14.21
C ASN A 769 -17.55 -4.79 -13.57
N PHE A 770 -16.50 -4.99 -14.38
CA PHE A 770 -15.11 -5.06 -13.97
C PHE A 770 -14.28 -3.90 -14.55
N TYR A 771 -14.90 -2.73 -14.69
CA TYR A 771 -14.32 -1.53 -15.28
C TYR A 771 -12.89 -1.25 -14.81
N GLU A 772 -12.64 -1.36 -13.51
CA GLU A 772 -11.41 -0.94 -12.84
C GLU A 772 -10.27 -1.96 -12.84
N HIS A 773 -10.54 -3.23 -13.21
CA HIS A 773 -9.60 -4.34 -12.96
C HIS A 773 -8.19 -4.12 -13.53
N LYS A 774 -8.11 -3.53 -14.73
CA LYS A 774 -6.83 -3.29 -15.39
C LYS A 774 -6.02 -2.20 -14.68
N ALA A 775 -6.68 -1.10 -14.30
CA ALA A 775 -6.06 -0.02 -13.55
C ALA A 775 -5.58 -0.49 -12.17
N PHE A 776 -6.39 -1.26 -11.44
CA PHE A 776 -6.00 -1.80 -10.13
C PHE A 776 -4.76 -2.69 -10.24
N HIS A 777 -4.73 -3.60 -11.21
CA HIS A 777 -3.55 -4.43 -11.45
C HIS A 777 -2.27 -3.59 -11.66
N ASN A 778 -2.34 -2.65 -12.60
CA ASN A 778 -1.19 -1.85 -13.02
C ASN A 778 -0.68 -0.98 -11.88
N VAL A 779 -1.59 -0.32 -11.15
CA VAL A 779 -1.24 0.52 -10.01
C VAL A 779 -0.68 -0.33 -8.86
N PHE A 780 -1.29 -1.46 -8.54
CA PHE A 780 -0.84 -2.31 -7.43
C PHE A 780 0.52 -2.96 -7.69
N THR A 781 0.78 -3.39 -8.93
CA THR A 781 2.08 -3.98 -9.30
C THR A 781 3.22 -2.97 -9.12
N ARG A 782 2.98 -1.70 -9.48
CA ARG A 782 3.92 -0.60 -9.19
C ARG A 782 4.01 -0.31 -7.70
N TYR A 783 2.89 -0.27 -7.01
CA TYR A 783 2.81 -0.04 -5.56
C TYR A 783 3.64 -1.06 -4.77
N LEU A 784 3.59 -2.34 -5.13
CA LEU A 784 4.42 -3.39 -4.53
C LEU A 784 5.92 -3.04 -4.60
N THR A 785 6.38 -2.60 -5.78
CA THR A 785 7.78 -2.28 -6.01
C THR A 785 8.20 -0.96 -5.36
N GLU A 786 7.44 0.10 -5.62
CA GLU A 786 7.79 1.49 -5.25
C GLU A 786 7.49 1.80 -3.77
N TYR A 787 6.41 1.22 -3.22
CA TYR A 787 5.91 1.53 -1.88
C TYR A 787 6.10 0.39 -0.88
N LEU A 788 6.17 -0.87 -1.31
CA LEU A 788 6.25 -2.02 -0.39
C LEU A 788 7.60 -2.75 -0.39
N ASN A 789 8.57 -2.31 -1.22
CA ASN A 789 9.88 -2.96 -1.34
C ASN A 789 9.78 -4.45 -1.80
N TYR A 790 8.68 -4.84 -2.45
CA TYR A 790 8.41 -6.21 -2.88
C TYR A 790 8.33 -6.29 -4.40
N THR A 791 9.05 -7.23 -5.01
CA THR A 791 8.92 -7.53 -6.45
C THR A 791 8.68 -9.02 -6.67
N ASN A 792 7.82 -9.33 -7.63
CA ASN A 792 7.57 -10.68 -8.11
C ASN A 792 7.25 -10.65 -9.61
N GLY A 793 7.64 -11.71 -10.33
CA GLY A 793 7.45 -11.80 -11.79
C GLY A 793 6.21 -12.56 -12.25
N SER A 794 5.33 -12.99 -11.35
CA SER A 794 4.04 -13.60 -11.66
C SER A 794 2.94 -12.53 -11.82
N TYR A 795 1.87 -12.90 -12.53
CA TYR A 795 0.67 -12.09 -12.59
C TYR A 795 -0.02 -12.10 -11.22
N TYR A 796 -0.29 -10.93 -10.65
CA TYR A 796 -1.05 -10.82 -9.41
C TYR A 796 -2.53 -11.12 -9.66
N GLN A 797 -3.01 -12.28 -9.19
CA GLN A 797 -4.33 -12.81 -9.53
C GLN A 797 -5.45 -12.14 -8.72
N GLN A 798 -6.05 -11.09 -9.26
CA GLN A 798 -7.08 -10.31 -8.56
C GLN A 798 -8.40 -11.08 -8.39
N LEU A 799 -8.92 -11.70 -9.44
CA LEU A 799 -10.19 -12.43 -9.44
C LEU A 799 -10.30 -13.31 -10.70
N ARG A 800 -10.71 -14.57 -10.53
CA ARG A 800 -10.92 -15.53 -11.63
C ARG A 800 -12.36 -16.09 -11.60
N LEU A 801 -13.16 -15.75 -12.61
CA LEU A 801 -14.60 -16.10 -12.66
C LEU A 801 -14.95 -17.18 -13.69
N ASP A 802 -13.98 -17.62 -14.50
CA ASP A 802 -14.22 -18.66 -15.51
C ASP A 802 -14.45 -20.03 -14.85
N ALA A 803 -14.99 -20.97 -15.64
CA ALA A 803 -15.40 -22.29 -15.14
C ALA A 803 -14.26 -23.12 -14.53
N ASP A 804 -13.03 -22.96 -15.01
CA ASP A 804 -11.85 -23.65 -14.47
C ASP A 804 -11.19 -22.89 -13.31
N GLY A 805 -11.61 -21.65 -13.07
CA GLY A 805 -11.10 -20.80 -12.01
C GLY A 805 -11.70 -21.10 -10.65
N ILE A 806 -11.08 -20.52 -9.62
CA ILE A 806 -11.47 -20.66 -8.22
C ILE A 806 -12.97 -20.47 -7.98
N ASN A 807 -13.60 -19.46 -8.61
CA ASN A 807 -15.03 -19.23 -8.46
C ASN A 807 -15.89 -20.33 -9.12
N GLY A 808 -15.52 -20.74 -10.34
CA GLY A 808 -16.22 -21.78 -11.10
C GLY A 808 -16.08 -23.18 -10.51
N GLN A 809 -15.01 -23.41 -9.74
CA GLN A 809 -14.67 -24.67 -9.07
C GLN A 809 -15.03 -24.68 -7.57
N TRP A 810 -15.61 -23.60 -7.03
CA TRP A 810 -15.87 -23.45 -5.60
C TRP A 810 -16.87 -24.48 -5.06
N ILE A 811 -16.53 -25.08 -3.92
CA ILE A 811 -17.37 -26.09 -3.25
C ILE A 811 -18.23 -25.40 -2.17
N TRP A 812 -19.53 -25.25 -2.45
CA TRP A 812 -20.48 -24.50 -1.62
C TRP A 812 -21.04 -25.30 -0.42
N LYS A 813 -21.31 -26.60 -0.63
CA LYS A 813 -21.60 -27.71 0.30
C LYS A 813 -21.96 -28.94 -0.59
N SER A 814 -21.83 -30.18 -0.10
CA SER A 814 -22.00 -31.50 -0.79
C SER A 814 -21.42 -31.75 -2.20
N GLY A 815 -20.65 -30.82 -2.75
CA GLY A 815 -19.95 -31.02 -4.01
C GLY A 815 -20.81 -30.86 -5.28
N THR A 816 -22.02 -30.29 -5.18
CA THR A 816 -22.85 -29.93 -6.35
C THR A 816 -23.08 -28.42 -6.44
N LYS A 817 -23.30 -27.91 -7.66
CA LYS A 817 -23.69 -26.50 -7.89
C LYS A 817 -25.08 -26.17 -7.34
N GLU A 818 -25.88 -27.19 -7.06
CA GLU A 818 -27.25 -27.08 -6.54
C GLU A 818 -27.30 -26.63 -5.07
N GLU A 819 -26.19 -26.70 -4.34
CA GLU A 819 -26.16 -26.36 -2.90
C GLU A 819 -25.77 -24.92 -2.57
N ARG A 820 -25.32 -24.11 -3.54
CA ARG A 820 -25.01 -22.68 -3.31
C ARG A 820 -26.20 -21.94 -2.69
N THR A 821 -27.41 -22.18 -3.18
CA THR A 821 -28.65 -21.54 -2.69
C THR A 821 -29.05 -21.96 -1.27
N THR A 822 -28.39 -22.98 -0.70
CA THR A 822 -28.62 -23.44 0.67
C THR A 822 -27.50 -23.04 1.63
N THR A 823 -26.45 -22.40 1.13
CA THR A 823 -25.31 -21.95 1.93
C THR A 823 -25.69 -20.70 2.73
N THR A 824 -25.61 -20.82 4.05
CA THR A 824 -25.81 -19.72 5.00
C THR A 824 -24.90 -19.88 6.22
N THR A 825 -24.52 -18.75 6.81
CA THR A 825 -23.65 -18.66 8.00
C THR A 825 -24.30 -17.93 9.17
N LEU A 826 -25.60 -17.63 9.07
CA LEU A 826 -26.38 -17.12 10.20
C LEU A 826 -26.26 -18.03 11.45
N PRO A 827 -26.23 -19.37 11.33
CA PRO A 827 -25.93 -20.25 12.46
C PRO A 827 -24.53 -20.09 13.06
N ASP A 828 -23.50 -19.82 12.24
CA ASP A 828 -22.14 -19.58 12.72
C ASP A 828 -22.08 -18.32 13.58
N ILE A 829 -22.74 -17.24 13.16
CA ILE A 829 -22.84 -15.99 13.94
C ILE A 829 -23.55 -16.26 15.27
N ALA A 830 -24.69 -16.96 15.24
CA ALA A 830 -25.43 -17.29 16.45
C ALA A 830 -24.59 -18.16 17.42
N THR A 831 -23.80 -19.09 16.88
CA THR A 831 -22.91 -19.96 17.66
C THR A 831 -21.77 -19.17 18.29
N ALA A 832 -21.13 -18.28 17.53
CA ALA A 832 -20.09 -17.40 18.05
C ALA A 832 -20.61 -16.52 19.20
N LEU A 833 -21.80 -15.91 19.04
CA LEU A 833 -22.43 -15.09 20.08
C LEU A 833 -22.90 -15.89 21.30
N ALA A 834 -23.25 -17.16 21.12
CA ALA A 834 -23.59 -18.05 22.23
C ALA A 834 -22.35 -18.44 23.03
N ALA A 835 -21.21 -18.64 22.36
CA ALA A 835 -19.94 -18.99 22.98
C ALA A 835 -19.27 -17.77 23.67
N ASP A 836 -19.28 -16.60 23.02
CA ASP A 836 -18.82 -15.34 23.61
C ASP A 836 -19.78 -14.19 23.25
N PRO A 837 -20.72 -13.85 24.17
CA PRO A 837 -21.65 -12.76 23.95
C PRO A 837 -21.01 -11.38 23.78
N SER A 838 -19.76 -11.21 24.22
CA SER A 838 -19.06 -9.92 24.23
C SER A 838 -18.57 -9.49 22.84
N VAL A 839 -18.46 -10.45 21.91
CA VAL A 839 -18.05 -10.20 20.52
C VAL A 839 -19.05 -9.25 19.84
N LYS A 840 -18.49 -8.25 19.16
CA LYS A 840 -19.26 -7.19 18.48
C LYS A 840 -19.34 -7.47 16.98
N TYR A 841 -20.47 -7.13 16.35
CA TYR A 841 -20.62 -7.20 14.90
C TYR A 841 -21.21 -5.91 14.34
N LEU A 842 -20.82 -5.58 13.11
CA LEU A 842 -21.35 -4.45 12.33
C LEU A 842 -21.53 -4.90 10.89
N ALA A 843 -22.69 -4.65 10.30
CA ALA A 843 -22.89 -4.78 8.86
C ALA A 843 -22.97 -3.40 8.20
N VAL A 844 -22.25 -3.21 7.10
CA VAL A 844 -22.25 -1.97 6.30
C VAL A 844 -22.63 -2.28 4.87
N HIS A 845 -23.40 -1.42 4.23
CA HIS A 845 -23.96 -1.64 2.89
C HIS A 845 -24.01 -0.37 2.04
N GLY A 846 -23.92 -0.54 0.72
CA GLY A 846 -24.24 0.50 -0.23
C GLY A 846 -25.73 0.48 -0.60
N TYR A 847 -26.37 1.65 -0.70
CA TYR A 847 -27.76 1.74 -1.16
C TYR A 847 -27.95 1.24 -2.60
N TYR A 848 -26.90 1.26 -3.43
CA TYR A 848 -26.98 0.98 -4.87
C TYR A 848 -26.37 -0.36 -5.26
N ASP A 849 -26.04 -1.19 -4.27
CA ASP A 849 -25.52 -2.54 -4.43
C ASP A 849 -26.63 -3.49 -4.92
N THR A 850 -26.51 -3.96 -6.17
CA THR A 850 -27.42 -4.94 -6.76
C THR A 850 -26.89 -6.37 -6.70
N VAL A 851 -25.66 -6.56 -6.21
CA VAL A 851 -25.07 -7.87 -5.94
C VAL A 851 -25.53 -8.34 -4.57
N THR A 852 -25.22 -7.58 -3.52
CA THR A 852 -25.61 -7.89 -2.14
C THR A 852 -26.56 -6.82 -1.58
N PRO A 853 -27.85 -6.81 -1.94
CA PRO A 853 -28.74 -5.73 -1.54
C PRO A 853 -28.88 -5.65 -0.02
N PHE A 854 -28.79 -4.43 0.52
CA PHE A 854 -28.85 -4.17 1.96
C PHE A 854 -30.07 -4.78 2.64
N TYR A 855 -31.21 -4.78 1.95
CA TYR A 855 -32.46 -5.29 2.50
C TYR A 855 -32.49 -6.81 2.65
N ALA A 856 -31.72 -7.55 1.83
CA ALA A 856 -31.54 -8.98 2.04
C ALA A 856 -30.85 -9.26 3.38
N THR A 857 -29.82 -8.47 3.72
CA THR A 857 -29.15 -8.55 5.03
C THR A 857 -30.11 -8.19 6.17
N GLU A 858 -30.84 -7.07 6.08
CA GLU A 858 -31.83 -6.69 7.10
C GLU A 858 -32.87 -7.82 7.33
N TRP A 859 -33.36 -8.43 6.25
CA TRP A 859 -34.30 -9.54 6.30
C TRP A 859 -33.69 -10.80 6.95
N ASN A 860 -32.46 -11.17 6.59
CA ASN A 860 -31.72 -12.30 7.16
C ASN A 860 -31.59 -12.16 8.69
N LEU A 861 -31.25 -10.96 9.15
CA LEU A 861 -31.06 -10.66 10.57
C LEU A 861 -32.37 -10.68 11.34
N VAL A 862 -33.47 -10.19 10.77
CA VAL A 862 -34.82 -10.30 11.38
C VAL A 862 -35.23 -11.77 11.52
N LYS A 863 -35.14 -12.54 10.43
CA LYS A 863 -35.51 -13.96 10.41
C LYS A 863 -34.70 -14.79 11.42
N SER A 864 -33.47 -14.39 11.67
CA SER A 864 -32.54 -15.08 12.58
C SER A 864 -32.50 -14.50 14.00
N ARG A 865 -33.33 -13.49 14.31
CA ARG A 865 -33.33 -12.79 15.62
C ARG A 865 -31.97 -12.17 15.98
N LEU A 866 -31.23 -11.72 14.96
CA LEU A 866 -29.91 -11.09 15.09
C LEU A 866 -29.96 -9.57 14.85
N LYS A 867 -31.11 -9.01 14.45
CA LYS A 867 -31.26 -7.57 14.15
C LYS A 867 -30.79 -6.66 15.29
N ASP A 868 -31.10 -7.02 16.54
CA ASP A 868 -30.70 -6.22 17.71
C ASP A 868 -29.24 -6.45 18.14
N ARG A 869 -28.57 -7.45 17.55
CA ARG A 869 -27.17 -7.79 17.82
C ARG A 869 -26.21 -7.25 16.76
N ILE A 870 -26.69 -7.02 15.55
CA ILE A 870 -25.89 -6.62 14.39
C ILE A 870 -26.53 -5.39 13.76
N PRO A 871 -26.09 -4.18 14.14
CA PRO A 871 -26.54 -2.97 13.46
C PRO A 871 -26.15 -3.02 11.98
N VAL A 872 -27.08 -2.54 11.13
CA VAL A 872 -26.87 -2.36 9.69
C VAL A 872 -26.77 -0.86 9.41
N LYS A 873 -25.70 -0.45 8.74
CA LYS A 873 -25.48 0.94 8.30
C LYS A 873 -25.43 0.99 6.78
N ASN A 874 -26.13 1.95 6.18
CA ASN A 874 -26.24 2.08 4.73
C ASN A 874 -25.67 3.43 4.27
N TYR A 875 -24.94 3.43 3.15
CA TYR A 875 -24.21 4.60 2.63
C TYR A 875 -24.52 4.85 1.15
N HIS A 876 -24.24 6.06 0.68
CA HIS A 876 -24.37 6.44 -0.73
C HIS A 876 -23.26 5.84 -1.62
N GLY A 877 -23.13 4.52 -1.60
CA GLY A 877 -22.21 3.73 -2.40
C GLY A 877 -22.89 2.51 -3.01
N GLY A 878 -22.18 1.84 -3.91
CA GLY A 878 -22.50 0.48 -4.33
C GLY A 878 -21.93 -0.58 -3.38
N HIS A 879 -21.73 -1.78 -3.89
CA HIS A 879 -21.08 -2.91 -3.25
C HIS A 879 -19.73 -2.53 -2.64
N MET A 880 -18.91 -1.84 -3.43
CA MET A 880 -17.64 -1.24 -3.04
C MET A 880 -17.93 0.16 -2.49
N ILE A 881 -18.48 0.28 -1.27
CA ILE A 881 -19.00 1.54 -0.72
C ILE A 881 -17.95 2.66 -0.81
N TYR A 882 -16.69 2.30 -0.58
CA TYR A 882 -15.53 3.17 -0.55
C TYR A 882 -15.12 3.74 -1.91
N TYR A 883 -15.69 3.27 -3.03
CA TYR A 883 -15.50 3.93 -4.33
C TYR A 883 -16.20 5.28 -4.42
N SER A 884 -17.18 5.55 -3.56
CA SER A 884 -17.90 6.81 -3.53
C SER A 884 -17.33 7.71 -2.45
N ASP A 885 -16.74 8.84 -2.83
CA ASP A 885 -16.10 9.77 -1.89
C ASP A 885 -17.10 10.30 -0.83
N ASP A 886 -18.37 10.49 -1.21
CA ASP A 886 -19.45 10.91 -0.31
C ASP A 886 -19.66 9.96 0.89
N ALA A 887 -19.33 8.68 0.72
CA ALA A 887 -19.55 7.65 1.74
C ALA A 887 -18.35 7.43 2.65
N ARG A 888 -17.12 7.77 2.21
CA ARG A 888 -15.87 7.33 2.84
C ARG A 888 -15.71 7.81 4.28
N VAL A 889 -15.92 9.11 4.50
CA VAL A 889 -15.74 9.72 5.83
C VAL A 889 -16.70 9.10 6.84
N ALA A 890 -17.98 9.01 6.49
CA ALA A 890 -19.00 8.41 7.37
C ALA A 890 -18.72 6.92 7.63
N LEU A 891 -18.30 6.17 6.61
CA LEU A 891 -17.93 4.77 6.75
C LEU A 891 -16.71 4.61 7.69
N LYS A 892 -15.65 5.41 7.52
CA LYS A 892 -14.49 5.42 8.42
C LYS A 892 -14.92 5.71 9.86
N THR A 893 -15.75 6.73 10.07
CA THR A 893 -16.24 7.12 11.39
C THR A 893 -17.00 5.98 12.07
N ASP A 894 -17.98 5.36 11.40
CA ASP A 894 -18.74 4.25 11.99
C ASP A 894 -17.85 3.03 12.31
N VAL A 895 -16.84 2.73 11.49
CA VAL A 895 -15.88 1.64 11.76
C VAL A 895 -14.95 1.98 12.94
N ALA A 896 -14.47 3.22 13.01
CA ALA A 896 -13.65 3.69 14.14
C ALA A 896 -14.44 3.67 15.46
N ASP A 897 -15.69 4.12 15.43
CA ASP A 897 -16.61 4.07 16.57
C ASP A 897 -16.90 2.63 16.98
N PHE A 898 -17.06 1.72 16.01
CA PHE A 898 -17.20 0.29 16.27
C PHE A 898 -15.99 -0.29 17.00
N TYR A 899 -14.75 0.07 16.64
CA TYR A 899 -13.56 -0.40 17.36
C TYR A 899 -13.50 0.13 18.80
N LYS A 900 -13.86 1.40 19.00
CA LYS A 900 -13.87 2.07 20.32
C LYS A 900 -15.02 1.62 21.22
N ALA A 901 -16.11 1.13 20.63
CA ALA A 901 -17.28 0.69 21.40
C ALA A 901 -16.90 -0.42 22.40
N PRO A 902 -17.45 -0.39 23.62
CA PRO A 902 -17.25 -1.49 24.57
C PRO A 902 -17.85 -2.79 24.04
N PRO A 903 -17.39 -3.96 24.53
CA PRO A 903 -18.02 -5.24 24.23
C PRO A 903 -19.53 -5.20 24.52
N VAL A 904 -20.35 -5.82 23.68
CA VAL A 904 -21.80 -5.83 23.86
C VAL A 904 -22.14 -6.79 25.00
N ALA A 905 -22.40 -6.28 26.20
CA ALA A 905 -23.01 -7.08 27.25
C ALA A 905 -24.49 -7.32 26.90
N ILE A 906 -24.96 -8.57 26.94
CA ILE A 906 -26.41 -8.80 26.96
C ILE A 906 -26.91 -8.15 28.26
N ALA A 907 -27.97 -7.34 28.17
CA ALA A 907 -28.74 -7.01 29.37
C ALA A 907 -29.10 -8.35 30.08
N PRO A 908 -28.97 -8.47 31.41
CA PRO A 908 -29.39 -9.68 32.09
C PRO A 908 -30.82 -10.01 31.65
N PRO A 909 -31.16 -11.30 31.48
CA PRO A 909 -32.52 -11.67 31.11
C PRO A 909 -33.44 -10.95 32.08
N VAL A 910 -34.38 -10.16 31.55
CA VAL A 910 -35.39 -9.50 32.36
C VAL A 910 -36.02 -10.62 33.19
N ARG A 911 -35.71 -10.65 34.49
CA ARG A 911 -36.43 -11.53 35.42
C ARG A 911 -37.89 -11.21 35.17
N ALA A 912 -38.69 -12.22 34.87
CA ALA A 912 -40.12 -12.07 34.69
C ALA A 912 -40.72 -11.47 35.97
N THR A 913 -40.76 -10.15 36.07
CA THR A 913 -41.50 -9.43 37.07
C THR A 913 -42.89 -9.23 36.51
N GLY A 914 -43.77 -10.18 36.84
CA GLY A 914 -45.20 -10.06 36.65
C GLY A 914 -45.67 -10.31 35.21
N ALA A 915 -46.52 -11.32 35.05
CA ALA A 915 -47.29 -11.53 33.84
C ALA A 915 -48.08 -10.25 33.49
N PRO A 916 -48.01 -9.75 32.24
CA PRO A 916 -49.00 -8.78 31.76
C PRO A 916 -50.34 -9.50 31.60
N ALA A 917 -51.42 -8.80 31.99
CA ALA A 917 -52.78 -9.31 31.90
C ALA A 917 -53.12 -9.77 30.48
N THR A 918 -53.69 -10.96 30.38
CA THR A 918 -54.24 -11.57 29.16
C THR A 918 -55.19 -10.60 28.43
N PRO A 919 -54.96 -10.28 27.14
CA PRO A 919 -55.97 -9.63 26.32
C PRO A 919 -57.11 -10.60 25.97
N PRO A 920 -58.35 -10.11 25.77
CA PRO A 920 -59.50 -10.96 25.48
C PRO A 920 -59.35 -11.66 24.13
N ALA A 921 -59.66 -12.96 24.11
CA ALA A 921 -59.59 -13.82 22.94
C ALA A 921 -60.55 -13.34 21.83
N ALA A 922 -60.00 -12.93 20.69
CA ALA A 922 -60.75 -12.84 19.44
C ALA A 922 -60.65 -14.19 18.73
N ALA A 923 -61.81 -14.80 18.45
CA ALA A 923 -61.94 -16.09 17.80
C ALA A 923 -61.44 -16.03 16.34
N VAL A 924 -60.50 -16.91 16.00
CA VAL A 924 -60.08 -17.21 14.63
C VAL A 924 -60.91 -18.41 14.15
N PRO A 925 -61.59 -18.35 12.99
CA PRO A 925 -62.22 -19.54 12.41
C PRO A 925 -61.15 -20.47 11.84
N ALA A 926 -61.24 -21.75 12.16
CA ALA A 926 -60.39 -22.80 11.62
C ALA A 926 -60.64 -22.99 10.12
N LEU A 927 -59.59 -22.89 9.30
CA LEU A 927 -59.58 -23.42 7.94
C LEU A 927 -58.93 -24.80 7.96
N THR A 928 -59.74 -25.81 7.66
CA THR A 928 -59.35 -27.20 7.43
C THR A 928 -58.49 -27.33 6.18
N LEU A 929 -57.39 -28.07 6.30
CA LEU A 929 -56.54 -28.51 5.19
C LEU A 929 -57.33 -29.33 4.16
N HIS A 930 -57.23 -28.93 2.89
CA HIS A 930 -57.18 -29.83 1.73
C HIS A 930 -56.18 -29.30 0.72
#